data_AF-A0A8A0RSR6-F1
#
_entry.id   AF-A0A8A0RSR6-F1
#
_cell.length_a   1.000
_cell.length_b   1.000
_cell.length_c   1.000
_cell.angle_alpha   90.00
_cell.angle_beta   90.00
_cell.angle_gamma   90.00
#
_symmetry.space_group_name_H-M   'P 1'
#
loop_
_entity.id
_entity.type
_entity.pdbx_description
1 polymer ?
#
loop_
_entity_poly.entity_id
_entity_poly.type
_entity_poly.pdbx_seq_one_letter_code
_entity_poly.pdbx_strand_id
1 'polypeptide(L)'
;MKFSNRNILIGLLITVIITAAVIYFVAKNGPVTFQYGRYNDNKDSGGIAVLCYHHLAPMELGKHINNNAVVPVEIFKEQIEYLHSEGFYTASMEELEQYLKGEINLPEKTVVITFDDGYESNYVYAYPILREYNMKATIFVIGSKIPEKNGEFKPEVLTNIDEEQLRELNESGIFSFEGHTFDLHKYIDNKPAVYKMNNRELDLDFTKFKEFCDKVGIKRPTAISYPFGVVTNNFIKTALEHGYRLGFTVKPGYVKPGHDLMKLNRFVVYPYYSIYTFGEIVNGQWSPETNKPKGSGDADYDLIVVGSDPEGIAAAVSASRLGLRTLLIDSRDQVGGLMTLGGLATIDMNYSPEGSIVTLGIFKEFYDKLGRVTSFDIETARAIFDDMLKESKVTVVLEREDIQPLMEDSKITGIEAYFKGSKEVYTAEMVIDATQDADIAAASGVPYTTGMEDIGLNDRQMVATLIFRLKGVNWERVREYLNGDGDKFTGADDTSAWGYSIMYKYKPLNPNLRMRGLNMARQKDGSVLVNALQIFYVYPLSRESREKAMQDGINELPRIIEFMNKNCPGLENAELAGTARELYIRESRHIIGEYRLTINDVLENRYFEDTIAFGSYPVDIQPTSPQDYGMVVGNPAKYGIPFRCLVPLKVDNLLVVGRAASFDSLAAGSARTIPVGMGAGEAAGVAARYSLDNNLTFREIAGNIYHVIKIREMLNKQGGGIYPFSYNVPNQDHWSYPYIRRLRARGLIYGRYDNNYFVDEQIPNDKLSDLMNTVFSRIDNNHSYIPNYKKGKATTRDVMTLLSRHLGAAYNIDSLYDSGMIGDITYNRWNGIEVPTYGHIYALLSDILDYYEMK
;
A
#
# COMPACT_ATOMS: atom_id res chain seq x y z
N MET A 1 18.84 15.21 -67.81
CA MET A 1 19.69 15.44 -66.62
C MET A 1 20.65 14.26 -66.49
N LYS A 2 21.97 14.52 -66.54
CA LYS A 2 23.02 13.51 -66.40
C LYS A 2 23.13 13.11 -64.92
N PHE A 3 22.80 11.87 -64.56
CA PHE A 3 23.18 11.31 -63.26
C PHE A 3 24.67 10.96 -63.32
N SER A 4 25.45 11.52 -62.39
CA SER A 4 26.92 11.36 -62.38
C SER A 4 27.32 9.96 -61.91
N ASN A 5 28.33 9.38 -62.57
CA ASN A 5 28.94 8.07 -62.27
C ASN A 5 29.49 7.92 -60.83
N ARG A 6 29.41 8.95 -59.99
CA ARG A 6 29.93 8.97 -58.62
C ARG A 6 29.04 8.19 -57.63
N ASN A 7 27.73 8.17 -57.84
CA ASN A 7 26.79 7.46 -56.94
C ASN A 7 26.77 5.94 -57.17
N ILE A 8 27.04 5.50 -58.40
CA ILE A 8 27.17 4.07 -58.73
C ILE A 8 28.44 3.49 -58.11
N LEU A 9 29.54 4.26 -58.09
CA LEU A 9 30.80 3.83 -57.49
C LEU A 9 30.71 3.68 -55.96
N ILE A 10 29.97 4.57 -55.28
CA ILE A 10 29.74 4.48 -53.83
C ILE A 10 28.84 3.29 -53.49
N GLY A 11 27.79 3.04 -54.29
CA GLY A 11 26.94 1.85 -54.14
C GLY A 11 27.74 0.55 -54.29
N LEU A 12 28.59 0.44 -55.31
CA LEU A 12 29.47 -0.71 -55.52
C LEU A 12 30.48 -0.90 -54.38
N LEU A 13 31.03 0.18 -53.83
CA LEU A 13 31.97 0.10 -52.70
C LEU A 13 31.27 -0.45 -51.44
N ILE A 14 30.04 0.01 -51.15
CA ILE A 14 29.24 -0.46 -50.01
C ILE A 14 28.86 -1.94 -50.19
N THR A 15 28.48 -2.36 -51.40
CA THR A 15 28.17 -3.76 -51.68
C THR A 15 29.39 -4.66 -51.51
N VAL A 16 30.57 -4.23 -51.97
CA VAL A 16 31.82 -4.98 -51.81
C VAL A 16 32.22 -5.10 -50.33
N ILE A 17 32.06 -4.05 -49.53
CA ILE A 17 32.35 -4.10 -48.08
C ILE A 17 31.38 -5.05 -47.35
N ILE A 18 30.08 -5.01 -47.66
CA ILE A 18 29.09 -5.91 -47.06
C ILE A 18 29.37 -7.37 -47.47
N THR A 19 29.72 -7.60 -48.73
CA THR A 19 30.01 -8.95 -49.22
C THR A 19 31.30 -9.49 -48.61
N ALA A 20 32.33 -8.65 -48.43
CA ALA A 20 33.54 -9.02 -47.73
C ALA A 20 33.30 -9.32 -46.24
N ALA A 21 32.41 -8.57 -45.57
CA ALA A 21 32.03 -8.83 -44.17
C ALA A 21 31.26 -10.16 -44.02
N VAL A 22 30.37 -10.49 -44.97
CA VAL A 22 29.65 -11.77 -45.00
C VAL A 22 30.61 -12.93 -45.28
N ILE A 23 31.54 -12.78 -46.23
CA ILE A 23 32.55 -13.81 -46.50
C ILE A 23 33.47 -14.01 -45.30
N TYR A 24 33.88 -12.94 -44.61
CA TYR A 24 34.66 -13.03 -43.37
C TYR A 24 33.89 -13.73 -42.25
N PHE A 25 32.58 -13.44 -42.10
CA PHE A 25 31.71 -14.10 -41.13
C PHE A 25 31.55 -15.60 -41.40
N VAL A 26 31.33 -15.98 -42.67
CA VAL A 26 31.22 -17.39 -43.08
C VAL A 26 32.55 -18.14 -42.95
N ALA A 27 33.67 -17.49 -43.26
CA ALA A 27 35.01 -18.06 -43.10
C ALA A 27 35.41 -18.24 -41.63
N LYS A 28 34.97 -17.36 -40.72
CA LYS A 28 35.26 -17.42 -39.29
C LYS A 28 34.39 -18.44 -38.55
N ASN A 29 33.13 -18.59 -38.96
CA ASN A 29 32.15 -19.44 -38.27
C ASN A 29 31.96 -20.82 -38.90
N GLY A 30 32.60 -21.09 -40.05
CA GLY A 30 32.49 -22.36 -40.77
C GLY A 30 31.11 -22.58 -41.42
N PRO A 31 31.02 -23.45 -42.44
CA PRO A 31 29.74 -23.79 -43.05
C PRO A 31 28.88 -24.64 -42.09
N VAL A 32 27.67 -24.18 -41.80
CA VAL A 32 26.65 -24.94 -41.08
C VAL A 32 26.14 -26.04 -42.01
N THR A 33 26.69 -27.24 -41.87
CA THR A 33 26.15 -28.46 -42.50
C THR A 33 24.98 -28.99 -41.66
N PHE A 34 23.77 -29.03 -42.23
CA PHE A 34 22.67 -29.85 -41.71
C PHE A 34 23.05 -31.33 -41.87
N GLN A 35 23.51 -31.94 -40.78
CA GLN A 35 23.65 -33.38 -40.68
C GLN A 35 22.31 -33.97 -40.17
N TYR A 36 21.66 -34.78 -41.00
CA TYR A 36 20.68 -35.76 -40.52
C TYR A 36 21.44 -36.76 -39.64
N GLY A 37 21.35 -36.58 -38.32
CA GLY A 37 22.02 -37.39 -37.30
C GLY A 37 21.04 -37.81 -36.21
N ARG A 38 20.70 -39.10 -36.26
CA ARG A 38 20.35 -40.05 -35.18
C ARG A 38 19.91 -39.49 -33.80
N TYR A 39 18.75 -40.01 -33.38
CA TYR A 39 18.36 -40.37 -32.00
C TYR A 39 19.27 -39.81 -30.90
N ASN A 40 18.82 -38.70 -30.29
CA ASN A 40 19.16 -38.37 -28.93
C ASN A 40 18.00 -38.84 -28.04
N ASP A 41 18.25 -39.92 -27.30
CA ASP A 41 17.52 -40.21 -26.07
C ASP A 41 17.80 -39.07 -25.09
N ASN A 42 16.92 -38.08 -25.03
CA ASN A 42 16.85 -37.15 -23.90
C ASN A 42 15.38 -37.01 -23.48
N LYS A 43 15.08 -37.64 -22.35
CA LYS A 43 13.98 -37.27 -21.46
C LYS A 43 14.19 -35.81 -21.06
N ASP A 44 13.47 -34.85 -21.64
CA ASP A 44 13.26 -33.49 -21.04
C ASP A 44 12.31 -32.57 -21.85
N SER A 45 11.33 -33.10 -22.60
CA SER A 45 10.24 -32.22 -23.08
C SER A 45 9.22 -32.04 -21.94
N GLY A 46 9.20 -30.87 -21.30
CA GLY A 46 8.38 -30.51 -20.12
C GLY A 46 6.84 -30.60 -20.26
N GLY A 47 6.32 -31.13 -21.36
CA GLY A 47 4.89 -31.24 -21.66
C GLY A 47 4.27 -29.90 -22.09
N ILE A 48 3.02 -29.94 -22.55
CA ILE A 48 2.28 -28.78 -23.07
C ILE A 48 1.28 -28.29 -22.01
N ALA A 49 1.20 -26.98 -21.82
CA ALA A 49 0.17 -26.36 -21.01
C ALA A 49 -1.14 -26.26 -21.80
N VAL A 50 -2.22 -26.83 -21.25
CA VAL A 50 -3.58 -26.66 -21.76
C VAL A 50 -4.30 -25.67 -20.84
N LEU A 51 -4.50 -24.45 -21.31
CA LEU A 51 -5.11 -23.34 -20.57
C LEU A 51 -6.64 -23.45 -20.63
N CYS A 52 -7.32 -23.26 -19.50
CA CYS A 52 -8.77 -23.33 -19.37
C CYS A 52 -9.33 -22.00 -18.88
N TYR A 53 -9.95 -21.26 -19.79
CA TYR A 53 -10.70 -20.03 -19.56
C TYR A 53 -12.21 -20.31 -19.53
N HIS A 54 -13.00 -19.36 -19.03
CA HIS A 54 -14.46 -19.45 -19.01
C HIS A 54 -15.05 -18.14 -19.56
N HIS A 55 -15.59 -17.28 -18.67
CA HIS A 55 -16.18 -15.99 -19.00
C HIS A 55 -15.15 -14.87 -18.90
N LEU A 56 -15.26 -13.88 -19.80
CA LEU A 56 -14.48 -12.64 -19.75
C LEU A 56 -15.38 -11.44 -19.47
N ALA A 57 -14.94 -10.54 -18.61
CA ALA A 57 -15.64 -9.29 -18.30
C ALA A 57 -14.65 -8.13 -18.12
N PRO A 58 -15.03 -6.87 -18.44
CA PRO A 58 -14.21 -5.70 -18.16
C PRO A 58 -13.78 -5.61 -16.68
N MET A 59 -12.55 -5.17 -16.41
CA MET A 59 -11.99 -5.06 -15.05
C MET A 59 -12.89 -4.26 -14.10
N GLU A 60 -13.54 -3.20 -14.59
CA GLU A 60 -14.47 -2.36 -13.82
C GLU A 60 -15.68 -3.13 -13.27
N LEU A 61 -16.13 -4.17 -13.98
CA LEU A 61 -17.22 -5.06 -13.56
C LEU A 61 -16.75 -6.24 -12.72
N GLY A 62 -15.45 -6.57 -12.78
CA GLY A 62 -14.83 -7.64 -11.98
C GLY A 62 -15.03 -7.48 -10.47
N LYS A 63 -15.23 -6.24 -9.98
CA LYS A 63 -15.60 -5.95 -8.58
C LYS A 63 -17.00 -6.44 -8.19
N HIS A 64 -17.87 -6.77 -9.15
CA HIS A 64 -19.28 -7.14 -8.95
C HIS A 64 -19.60 -8.60 -9.29
N ILE A 65 -18.68 -9.36 -9.88
CA ILE A 65 -18.91 -10.75 -10.30
C ILE A 65 -18.19 -11.70 -9.32
N ASN A 66 -18.96 -12.35 -8.44
CA ASN A 66 -18.45 -13.19 -7.34
C ASN A 66 -17.99 -14.60 -7.79
N ASN A 67 -17.32 -14.71 -8.94
CA ASN A 67 -16.89 -16.00 -9.51
C ASN A 67 -15.39 -15.96 -9.87
N ASN A 68 -14.61 -16.83 -9.22
CA ASN A 68 -13.16 -16.92 -9.39
C ASN A 68 -12.73 -17.40 -10.79
N ALA A 69 -13.61 -17.88 -11.66
CA ALA A 69 -13.26 -18.31 -13.02
C ALA A 69 -13.46 -17.19 -14.08
N VAL A 70 -13.88 -15.99 -13.68
CA VAL A 70 -14.06 -14.85 -14.59
C VAL A 70 -12.76 -14.07 -14.69
N VAL A 71 -12.19 -13.98 -15.91
CA VAL A 71 -10.92 -13.30 -16.16
C VAL A 71 -11.20 -11.91 -16.75
N PRO A 72 -10.60 -10.83 -16.20
CA PRO A 72 -10.67 -9.50 -16.79
C PRO A 72 -10.20 -9.49 -18.25
N VAL A 73 -10.91 -8.78 -19.13
CA VAL A 73 -10.57 -8.67 -20.56
C VAL A 73 -9.14 -8.13 -20.74
N GLU A 74 -8.74 -7.19 -19.89
CA GLU A 74 -7.43 -6.57 -19.89
C GLU A 74 -6.32 -7.57 -19.52
N ILE A 75 -6.56 -8.43 -18.52
CA ILE A 75 -5.62 -9.49 -18.13
C ILE A 75 -5.53 -10.54 -19.24
N PHE A 76 -6.68 -10.94 -19.82
CA PHE A 76 -6.67 -11.88 -20.93
C PHE A 76 -5.87 -11.32 -22.12
N LYS A 77 -6.05 -10.04 -22.46
CA LYS A 77 -5.28 -9.38 -23.51
C LYS A 77 -3.78 -9.41 -23.23
N GLU A 78 -3.36 -9.03 -22.01
CA GLU A 78 -1.95 -9.07 -21.58
C GLU A 78 -1.36 -10.48 -21.71
N GLN A 79 -2.12 -11.51 -21.36
CA GLN A 79 -1.70 -12.92 -21.48
C GLN A 79 -1.51 -13.35 -22.94
N ILE A 80 -2.41 -12.97 -23.85
CA ILE A 80 -2.28 -13.26 -25.29
C ILE A 80 -1.10 -12.47 -25.89
N GLU A 81 -0.93 -11.20 -25.51
CA GLU A 81 0.22 -10.37 -25.90
C GLU A 81 1.54 -11.00 -25.45
N TYR A 82 1.61 -11.49 -24.21
CA TYR A 82 2.77 -12.20 -23.69
C TYR A 82 3.09 -13.44 -24.53
N LEU A 83 2.10 -14.32 -24.76
CA LEU A 83 2.29 -15.50 -25.60
C LEU A 83 2.83 -15.12 -26.98
N HIS A 84 2.28 -14.08 -27.61
CA HIS A 84 2.69 -13.64 -28.93
C HIS A 84 4.12 -13.09 -28.93
N SER A 85 4.42 -12.19 -27.98
CA SER A 85 5.75 -11.56 -27.87
C SER A 85 6.85 -12.58 -27.55
N GLU A 86 6.53 -13.62 -26.79
CA GLU A 86 7.45 -14.71 -26.45
C GLU A 86 7.54 -15.79 -27.54
N GLY A 87 6.78 -15.67 -28.62
CA GLY A 87 6.85 -16.58 -29.77
C GLY A 87 6.17 -17.94 -29.53
N PHE A 88 5.12 -17.98 -28.71
CA PHE A 88 4.34 -19.21 -28.50
C PHE A 88 3.49 -19.56 -29.71
N TYR A 89 3.50 -20.86 -30.05
CA TYR A 89 2.57 -21.48 -30.97
C TYR A 89 1.32 -21.96 -30.22
N THR A 90 0.13 -21.65 -30.76
CA THR A 90 -1.14 -22.17 -30.24
C THR A 90 -1.57 -23.39 -31.05
N ALA A 91 -1.41 -24.58 -30.49
CA ALA A 91 -1.77 -25.82 -31.17
C ALA A 91 -3.30 -26.04 -31.18
N SER A 92 -3.80 -26.56 -32.31
CA SER A 92 -5.17 -27.03 -32.44
C SER A 92 -5.41 -28.33 -31.67
N MET A 93 -6.67 -28.68 -31.44
CA MET A 93 -7.04 -29.94 -30.78
C MET A 93 -6.53 -31.19 -31.54
N GLU A 94 -6.54 -31.14 -32.87
CA GLU A 94 -6.04 -32.21 -33.74
C GLU A 94 -4.51 -32.36 -33.62
N GLU A 95 -3.78 -31.25 -33.61
CA GLU A 95 -2.32 -31.25 -33.40
C GLU A 95 -1.95 -31.75 -31.99
N LEU A 96 -2.72 -31.37 -30.97
CA LEU A 96 -2.53 -31.90 -29.62
C LEU A 96 -2.76 -33.42 -29.58
N GLU A 97 -3.81 -33.93 -30.24
CA GLU A 97 -4.08 -35.36 -30.33
C GLU A 97 -2.89 -36.11 -30.95
N GLN A 98 -2.41 -35.64 -32.11
CA GLN A 98 -1.27 -36.24 -32.82
C GLN A 98 0.01 -36.17 -31.98
N TYR A 99 0.27 -35.07 -31.28
CA TYR A 99 1.39 -34.93 -30.36
C TYR A 99 1.33 -35.94 -29.22
N LEU A 100 0.17 -36.09 -28.55
CA LEU A 100 0.01 -37.01 -27.43
C LEU A 100 0.13 -38.48 -27.84
N LYS A 101 -0.17 -38.80 -29.11
CA LYS A 101 0.07 -40.12 -29.71
C LYS A 101 1.52 -40.34 -30.17
N GLY A 102 2.34 -39.30 -30.16
CA GLY A 102 3.72 -39.33 -30.66
C GLY A 102 3.82 -39.36 -32.18
N GLU A 103 2.77 -38.92 -32.89
CA GLU A 103 2.71 -38.89 -34.36
C GLU A 103 3.40 -37.65 -34.94
N ILE A 104 3.37 -36.52 -34.22
CA ILE A 104 4.03 -35.27 -34.59
C ILE A 104 4.84 -34.70 -33.42
N ASN A 105 5.78 -33.81 -33.75
CA ASN A 105 6.41 -32.92 -32.78
C ASN A 105 5.83 -31.51 -32.95
N LEU A 106 5.64 -30.81 -31.84
CA LEU A 106 5.22 -29.42 -31.81
C LEU A 106 6.40 -28.52 -31.44
N PRO A 107 6.38 -27.22 -31.78
CA PRO A 107 7.37 -26.26 -31.32
C PRO A 107 7.53 -26.29 -29.80
N GLU A 108 8.74 -26.00 -29.30
CA GLU A 108 9.04 -26.03 -27.87
C GLU A 108 8.11 -25.12 -27.05
N LYS A 109 7.93 -23.87 -27.51
CA LYS A 109 6.96 -22.92 -26.96
C LYS A 109 5.58 -23.18 -27.56
N THR A 110 4.91 -24.24 -27.10
CA THR A 110 3.53 -24.54 -27.52
C THR A 110 2.57 -24.52 -26.33
N VAL A 111 1.41 -23.90 -26.51
CA VAL A 111 0.26 -23.97 -25.60
C VAL A 111 -1.00 -24.36 -26.34
N VAL A 112 -2.01 -24.83 -25.60
CA VAL A 112 -3.37 -25.03 -26.12
C VAL A 112 -4.32 -24.16 -25.33
N ILE A 113 -5.05 -23.28 -26.00
CA ILE A 113 -6.01 -22.36 -25.37
C ILE A 113 -7.40 -22.99 -25.47
N THR A 114 -8.07 -23.18 -24.33
CA THR A 114 -9.44 -23.71 -24.26
C THR A 114 -10.36 -22.80 -23.47
N PHE A 115 -11.62 -22.74 -23.88
CA PHE A 115 -12.72 -22.07 -23.16
C PHE A 115 -13.82 -23.08 -22.87
N ASP A 116 -14.34 -23.09 -21.66
CA ASP A 116 -15.48 -23.92 -21.28
C ASP A 116 -16.80 -23.13 -21.33
N ASP A 117 -17.91 -23.87 -21.36
CA ASP A 117 -19.31 -23.41 -21.36
C ASP A 117 -19.82 -22.70 -22.62
N GLY A 118 -18.95 -22.05 -23.40
CA GLY A 118 -19.33 -21.33 -24.62
C GLY A 118 -20.07 -20.02 -24.34
N TYR A 119 -19.50 -19.16 -23.49
CA TYR A 119 -20.06 -17.86 -23.14
C TYR A 119 -19.97 -16.87 -24.30
N GLU A 120 -20.96 -15.97 -24.42
CA GLU A 120 -21.01 -14.92 -25.44
C GLU A 120 -19.80 -13.97 -25.35
N SER A 121 -19.23 -13.80 -24.15
CA SER A 121 -17.98 -13.05 -23.95
C SER A 121 -16.79 -13.62 -24.72
N ASN A 122 -16.81 -14.91 -25.09
CA ASN A 122 -15.77 -15.50 -25.94
C ASN A 122 -15.86 -14.95 -27.37
N TYR A 123 -17.06 -14.67 -27.88
CA TYR A 123 -17.28 -14.00 -29.16
C TYR A 123 -16.98 -12.50 -29.07
N VAL A 124 -17.49 -11.81 -28.04
CA VAL A 124 -17.38 -10.35 -27.93
C VAL A 124 -15.96 -9.88 -27.58
N TYR A 125 -15.26 -10.60 -26.69
CA TYR A 125 -13.95 -10.18 -26.17
C TYR A 125 -12.79 -11.07 -26.62
N ALA A 126 -12.90 -12.40 -26.49
CA ALA A 126 -11.76 -13.28 -26.75
C ALA A 126 -11.41 -13.35 -28.25
N TYR A 127 -12.42 -13.48 -29.11
CA TYR A 127 -12.25 -13.57 -30.56
C TYR A 127 -11.48 -12.40 -31.19
N PRO A 128 -11.83 -11.12 -30.98
CA PRO A 128 -11.07 -10.02 -31.59
C PRO A 128 -9.61 -9.99 -31.13
N ILE A 129 -9.33 -10.29 -29.86
CA ILE A 129 -7.97 -10.34 -29.30
C ILE A 129 -7.17 -11.49 -29.94
N LEU A 130 -7.72 -12.71 -29.95
CA LEU A 130 -7.03 -13.87 -30.53
C LEU A 130 -6.79 -13.69 -32.04
N ARG A 131 -7.74 -13.08 -32.75
CA ARG A 131 -7.60 -12.76 -34.18
C ARG A 131 -6.50 -11.74 -34.43
N GLU A 132 -6.33 -10.73 -33.57
CA GLU A 132 -5.27 -9.71 -33.67
C GLU A 132 -3.88 -10.36 -33.69
N TYR A 133 -3.66 -11.39 -32.86
CA TYR A 133 -2.37 -12.10 -32.76
C TYR A 133 -2.32 -13.42 -33.56
N ASN A 134 -3.34 -13.71 -34.38
CA ASN A 134 -3.48 -14.95 -35.16
C ASN A 134 -3.28 -16.23 -34.30
N MET A 135 -3.85 -16.23 -33.10
CA MET A 135 -3.79 -17.32 -32.14
C MET A 135 -5.07 -18.14 -32.16
N LYS A 136 -4.93 -19.46 -32.10
CA LYS A 136 -6.04 -20.42 -32.17
C LYS A 136 -6.48 -20.85 -30.77
N ALA A 137 -7.77 -21.11 -30.61
CA ALA A 137 -8.35 -21.61 -29.38
C ALA A 137 -9.50 -22.61 -29.65
N THR A 138 -9.89 -23.36 -28.63
CA THR A 138 -11.03 -24.30 -28.68
C THR A 138 -12.10 -23.92 -27.67
N ILE A 139 -13.38 -23.97 -28.06
CA ILE A 139 -14.51 -23.80 -27.14
C ILE A 139 -15.19 -25.15 -26.92
N PHE A 140 -15.30 -25.58 -25.66
CA PHE A 140 -16.13 -26.69 -25.24
C PHE A 140 -17.55 -26.19 -24.97
N VAL A 141 -18.49 -26.49 -25.87
CA VAL A 141 -19.85 -25.94 -25.82
C VAL A 141 -20.85 -26.87 -25.14
N ILE A 142 -21.81 -26.30 -24.41
CA ILE A 142 -22.95 -27.02 -23.85
C ILE A 142 -24.13 -26.92 -24.83
N GLY A 143 -24.52 -28.04 -25.44
CA GLY A 143 -25.45 -28.02 -26.58
C GLY A 143 -26.83 -27.40 -26.25
N SER A 144 -27.36 -27.63 -25.04
CA SER A 144 -28.65 -27.09 -24.61
C SER A 144 -28.65 -25.60 -24.26
N LYS A 145 -27.46 -24.99 -24.19
CA LYS A 145 -27.27 -23.60 -23.76
C LYS A 145 -27.11 -22.62 -24.91
N ILE A 146 -26.85 -23.10 -26.13
CA ILE A 146 -26.70 -22.26 -27.33
C ILE A 146 -28.09 -21.85 -27.81
N PRO A 147 -28.47 -20.56 -27.73
CA PRO A 147 -29.74 -20.07 -28.25
C PRO A 147 -29.69 -19.87 -29.77
N GLU A 148 -30.86 -19.82 -30.41
CA GLU A 148 -30.94 -19.52 -31.85
C GLU A 148 -30.47 -18.10 -32.18
N LYS A 149 -30.73 -17.14 -31.26
CA LYS A 149 -30.31 -15.74 -31.40
C LYS A 149 -30.23 -15.05 -30.04
N ASN A 150 -29.20 -14.25 -29.83
CA ASN A 150 -29.04 -13.40 -28.65
C ASN A 150 -29.71 -12.02 -28.79
N GLY A 151 -29.93 -11.39 -27.64
CA GLY A 151 -30.26 -9.97 -27.54
C GLY A 151 -29.01 -9.09 -27.52
N GLU A 152 -29.12 -7.89 -26.96
CA GLU A 152 -27.95 -7.05 -26.68
C GLU A 152 -27.07 -7.70 -25.61
N PHE A 153 -25.78 -7.88 -25.92
CA PHE A 153 -24.80 -8.42 -24.99
C PHE A 153 -24.62 -7.52 -23.77
N LYS A 154 -24.63 -8.11 -22.57
CA LYS A 154 -24.40 -7.43 -21.30
C LYS A 154 -23.36 -8.19 -20.49
N PRO A 155 -22.18 -7.62 -20.21
CA PRO A 155 -21.05 -8.33 -19.58
C PRO A 155 -21.34 -8.86 -18.16
N GLU A 156 -22.34 -8.31 -17.47
CA GLU A 156 -22.75 -8.72 -16.12
C GLU A 156 -23.66 -9.96 -16.12
N VAL A 157 -24.18 -10.35 -17.29
CA VAL A 157 -25.08 -11.49 -17.45
C VAL A 157 -24.35 -12.59 -18.20
N LEU A 158 -24.40 -13.81 -17.66
CA LEU A 158 -23.86 -14.98 -18.34
C LEU A 158 -24.83 -15.41 -19.46
N THR A 159 -24.54 -14.97 -20.68
CA THR A 159 -25.14 -15.47 -21.91
C THR A 159 -24.16 -16.38 -22.65
N ASN A 160 -24.69 -17.25 -23.49
CA ASN A 160 -23.92 -18.16 -24.34
C ASN A 160 -23.90 -17.64 -25.77
N ILE A 161 -22.89 -18.01 -26.56
CA ILE A 161 -22.87 -17.69 -28.00
C ILE A 161 -24.13 -18.22 -28.68
N ASP A 162 -24.71 -17.45 -29.60
CA ASP A 162 -25.84 -17.93 -30.41
C ASP A 162 -25.39 -18.72 -31.64
N GLU A 163 -26.35 -19.33 -32.35
CA GLU A 163 -26.04 -20.13 -33.53
C GLU A 163 -25.36 -19.35 -34.67
N GLU A 164 -25.62 -18.04 -34.80
CA GLU A 164 -25.01 -17.18 -35.83
C GLU A 164 -23.55 -16.87 -35.48
N GLN A 165 -23.31 -16.42 -34.25
CA GLN A 165 -21.98 -16.17 -33.70
C GLN A 165 -21.11 -17.44 -33.75
N LEU A 166 -21.68 -18.59 -33.39
CA LEU A 166 -20.99 -19.88 -33.42
C LEU A 166 -20.54 -20.26 -34.84
N ARG A 167 -21.39 -20.05 -35.86
CA ARG A 167 -21.02 -20.28 -37.26
C ARG A 167 -19.90 -19.36 -37.72
N GLU A 168 -19.98 -18.07 -37.38
CA GLU A 168 -18.92 -17.10 -37.71
C GLU A 168 -17.58 -17.49 -37.10
N LEU A 169 -17.56 -17.84 -35.81
CA LEU A 169 -16.35 -18.31 -35.14
C LEU A 169 -15.79 -19.58 -35.79
N ASN A 170 -16.65 -20.51 -36.21
CA ASN A 170 -16.23 -21.75 -36.88
C ASN A 170 -15.61 -21.49 -38.26
N GLU A 171 -16.14 -20.52 -39.02
CA GLU A 171 -15.62 -20.13 -40.33
C GLU A 171 -14.33 -19.29 -40.23
N SER A 172 -14.10 -18.61 -39.10
CA SER A 172 -12.94 -17.74 -38.90
C SER A 172 -11.58 -18.45 -38.93
N GLY A 173 -11.55 -19.75 -38.59
CA GLY A 173 -10.32 -20.52 -38.39
C GLY A 173 -9.53 -20.19 -37.11
N ILE A 174 -10.02 -19.24 -36.29
CA ILE A 174 -9.46 -18.90 -34.97
C ILE A 174 -9.97 -19.86 -33.90
N PHE A 175 -11.25 -20.21 -33.96
CA PHE A 175 -11.87 -21.13 -33.00
C PHE A 175 -12.23 -22.48 -33.62
N SER A 176 -12.05 -23.54 -32.84
CA SER A 176 -12.67 -24.84 -33.05
C SER A 176 -13.63 -25.18 -31.92
N PHE A 177 -14.58 -26.08 -32.17
CA PHE A 177 -15.62 -26.45 -31.22
C PHE A 177 -15.53 -27.92 -30.82
N GLU A 178 -15.66 -28.18 -29.53
CA GLU A 178 -15.60 -29.52 -28.93
C GLU A 178 -16.71 -29.70 -27.89
N GLY A 179 -16.87 -30.91 -27.34
CA GLY A 179 -18.03 -31.24 -26.52
C GLY A 179 -17.93 -30.83 -25.04
N HIS A 180 -18.99 -30.22 -24.49
CA HIS A 180 -19.20 -30.08 -23.05
C HIS A 180 -20.52 -30.68 -22.57
N THR A 181 -20.94 -31.78 -23.21
CA THR A 181 -22.27 -32.44 -23.06
C THR A 181 -23.41 -31.64 -23.68
N PHE A 182 -24.56 -32.27 -23.89
CA PHE A 182 -25.76 -31.57 -24.34
C PHE A 182 -26.42 -30.84 -23.18
N ASP A 183 -26.77 -31.52 -22.08
CA ASP A 183 -27.50 -30.90 -20.97
C ASP A 183 -27.08 -31.42 -19.58
N LEU A 184 -25.83 -31.88 -19.42
CA LEU A 184 -25.33 -32.43 -18.15
C LEU A 184 -24.50 -31.44 -17.32
N HIS A 185 -24.27 -30.21 -17.81
CA HIS A 185 -23.63 -29.14 -17.05
C HIS A 185 -24.59 -28.49 -16.03
N LYS A 186 -25.03 -29.29 -15.05
CA LYS A 186 -25.96 -28.90 -14.00
C LYS A 186 -25.81 -29.76 -12.74
N TYR A 187 -26.42 -29.33 -11.64
CA TYR A 187 -26.50 -30.10 -10.41
C TYR A 187 -27.86 -30.79 -10.26
N ILE A 188 -27.85 -32.03 -9.76
CA ILE A 188 -29.03 -32.79 -9.35
C ILE A 188 -28.80 -33.24 -7.90
N ASP A 189 -29.65 -32.78 -6.98
CA ASP A 189 -29.51 -32.99 -5.53
C ASP A 189 -28.11 -32.65 -4.99
N ASN A 190 -27.65 -31.43 -5.30
CA ASN A 190 -26.34 -30.89 -4.91
C ASN A 190 -25.12 -31.71 -5.37
N LYS A 191 -25.28 -32.59 -6.38
CA LYS A 191 -24.17 -33.28 -7.04
C LYS A 191 -24.19 -33.01 -8.54
N PRO A 192 -23.02 -32.90 -9.20
CA PRO A 192 -22.95 -32.84 -10.66
C PRO A 192 -23.79 -33.95 -11.30
N ALA A 193 -24.62 -33.60 -12.28
CA ALA A 193 -25.61 -34.49 -12.90
C ALA A 193 -24.96 -35.80 -13.39
N VAL A 194 -23.73 -35.70 -13.89
CA VAL A 194 -22.87 -36.81 -14.34
C VAL A 194 -22.76 -37.96 -13.33
N TYR A 195 -22.78 -37.71 -12.03
CA TYR A 195 -22.70 -38.77 -11.01
C TYR A 195 -23.94 -39.67 -10.95
N LYS A 196 -25.08 -39.19 -11.45
CA LYS A 196 -26.36 -39.89 -11.37
C LYS A 196 -26.79 -40.53 -12.68
N MET A 197 -26.12 -40.20 -13.79
CA MET A 197 -26.48 -40.70 -15.10
C MET A 197 -26.09 -42.17 -15.27
N ASN A 198 -27.02 -42.96 -15.77
CA ASN A 198 -26.75 -44.31 -16.26
C ASN A 198 -26.33 -44.30 -17.75
N ASN A 199 -25.86 -45.43 -18.28
CA ASN A 199 -25.34 -45.51 -19.65
C ASN A 199 -26.35 -45.06 -20.72
N ARG A 200 -27.65 -45.33 -20.53
CA ARG A 200 -28.70 -44.93 -21.48
C ARG A 200 -28.93 -43.42 -21.47
N GLU A 201 -28.85 -42.79 -20.30
CA GLU A 201 -28.99 -41.34 -20.17
C GLU A 201 -27.79 -40.61 -20.78
N LEU A 202 -26.58 -41.14 -20.57
CA LEU A 202 -25.37 -40.64 -21.22
C LEU A 202 -25.42 -40.78 -22.74
N ASP A 203 -25.78 -41.96 -23.25
CA ASP A 203 -25.94 -42.24 -24.70
C ASP A 203 -26.94 -41.28 -25.36
N LEU A 204 -28.06 -41.02 -24.69
CA LEU A 204 -29.05 -40.04 -25.17
C LEU A 204 -28.49 -38.62 -25.19
N ASP A 205 -27.76 -38.19 -24.16
CA ASP A 205 -27.16 -36.86 -24.09
C ASP A 205 -26.13 -36.66 -25.22
N PHE A 206 -25.24 -37.63 -25.42
CA PHE A 206 -24.26 -37.58 -26.52
C PHE A 206 -24.90 -37.67 -27.91
N THR A 207 -26.02 -38.39 -28.06
CA THR A 207 -26.78 -38.43 -29.32
C THR A 207 -27.38 -37.06 -29.62
N LYS A 208 -28.01 -36.42 -28.62
CA LYS A 208 -28.54 -35.05 -28.76
C LYS A 208 -27.44 -34.03 -29.07
N PHE A 209 -26.25 -34.20 -28.48
CA PHE A 209 -25.12 -33.34 -28.81
C PHE A 209 -24.69 -33.48 -30.28
N LYS A 210 -24.69 -34.70 -30.82
CA LYS A 210 -24.40 -34.95 -32.25
C LYS A 210 -25.46 -34.30 -33.15
N GLU A 211 -26.73 -34.45 -32.82
CA GLU A 211 -27.83 -33.81 -33.56
C GLU A 211 -27.72 -32.27 -33.52
N PHE A 212 -27.31 -31.71 -32.38
CA PHE A 212 -27.01 -30.29 -32.24
C PHE A 212 -25.85 -29.86 -33.15
N CYS A 213 -24.74 -30.61 -33.18
CA CYS A 213 -23.62 -30.31 -34.07
C CYS A 213 -24.04 -30.32 -35.54
N ASP A 214 -24.82 -31.34 -35.94
CA ASP A 214 -25.34 -31.48 -37.29
C ASP A 214 -26.32 -30.32 -37.63
N LYS A 215 -27.11 -29.82 -36.65
CA LYS A 215 -28.01 -28.64 -36.79
C LYS A 215 -27.22 -27.35 -37.04
N VAL A 216 -26.20 -27.07 -36.23
CA VAL A 216 -25.48 -25.79 -36.24
C VAL A 216 -24.30 -25.75 -37.22
N GLY A 217 -23.96 -26.89 -37.83
CA GLY A 217 -22.95 -26.98 -38.89
C GLY A 217 -21.50 -27.04 -38.39
N ILE A 218 -21.28 -27.48 -37.14
CA ILE A 218 -19.92 -27.72 -36.61
C ILE A 218 -19.51 -29.18 -36.77
N LYS A 219 -18.19 -29.40 -36.86
CA LYS A 219 -17.65 -30.76 -36.92
C LYS A 219 -18.05 -31.54 -35.68
N ARG A 220 -18.28 -32.85 -35.86
CA ARG A 220 -18.53 -33.75 -34.73
C ARG A 220 -17.32 -33.71 -33.78
N PRO A 221 -17.55 -33.55 -32.47
CA PRO A 221 -16.49 -33.36 -31.51
C PRO A 221 -15.64 -34.64 -31.38
N THR A 222 -14.36 -34.43 -31.16
CA THR A 222 -13.36 -35.47 -30.91
C THR A 222 -12.76 -35.35 -29.51
N ALA A 223 -13.02 -34.25 -28.82
CA ALA A 223 -12.60 -33.97 -27.46
C ALA A 223 -13.79 -33.60 -26.57
N ILE A 224 -13.68 -33.91 -25.28
CA ILE A 224 -14.67 -33.54 -24.27
C ILE A 224 -14.02 -32.86 -23.07
N SER A 225 -14.56 -31.72 -22.64
CA SER A 225 -14.34 -31.20 -21.29
C SER A 225 -15.36 -31.82 -20.36
N TYR A 226 -14.94 -32.38 -19.24
CA TYR A 226 -15.87 -32.97 -18.27
C TYR A 226 -16.56 -31.87 -17.45
N PRO A 227 -17.90 -31.82 -17.38
CA PRO A 227 -18.60 -30.86 -16.51
C PRO A 227 -18.07 -30.89 -15.08
N PHE A 228 -17.67 -29.71 -14.57
CA PHE A 228 -17.06 -29.54 -13.24
C PHE A 228 -15.78 -30.39 -13.00
N GLY A 229 -15.15 -30.91 -14.07
CA GLY A 229 -14.01 -31.84 -13.99
C GLY A 229 -14.35 -33.24 -13.49
N VAL A 230 -15.64 -33.62 -13.43
CA VAL A 230 -16.08 -34.90 -12.88
C VAL A 230 -15.94 -36.02 -13.90
N VAL A 231 -15.19 -37.05 -13.52
CA VAL A 231 -14.91 -38.21 -14.38
C VAL A 231 -15.45 -39.49 -13.75
N THR A 232 -16.24 -40.26 -14.51
CA THR A 232 -16.69 -41.61 -14.14
C THR A 232 -16.39 -42.61 -15.25
N ASN A 233 -16.22 -43.89 -14.90
CA ASN A 233 -15.90 -44.95 -15.89
C ASN A 233 -17.00 -45.11 -16.95
N ASN A 234 -18.27 -45.00 -16.55
CA ASN A 234 -19.40 -45.08 -17.47
C ASN A 234 -19.39 -43.91 -18.46
N PHE A 235 -19.09 -42.69 -17.98
CA PHE A 235 -18.98 -41.51 -18.84
C PHE A 235 -17.86 -41.65 -19.86
N ILE A 236 -16.65 -42.07 -19.45
CA ILE A 236 -15.54 -42.31 -20.38
C ILE A 236 -15.92 -43.34 -21.44
N LYS A 237 -16.50 -44.47 -21.01
CA LYS A 237 -16.90 -45.55 -21.92
C LYS A 237 -17.89 -45.05 -22.98
N THR A 238 -18.95 -44.36 -22.57
CA THR A 238 -19.95 -43.84 -23.49
C THR A 238 -19.38 -42.75 -24.40
N ALA A 239 -18.50 -41.88 -23.89
CA ALA A 239 -17.81 -40.89 -24.73
C ALA A 239 -16.99 -41.58 -25.84
N LEU A 240 -16.23 -42.63 -25.51
CA LEU A 240 -15.47 -43.42 -26.50
C LEU A 240 -16.38 -44.07 -27.55
N GLU A 241 -17.51 -44.66 -27.13
CA GLU A 241 -18.53 -45.23 -28.04
C GLU A 241 -19.12 -44.18 -28.98
N HIS A 242 -19.12 -42.91 -28.57
CA HIS A 242 -19.60 -41.79 -29.39
C HIS A 242 -18.53 -41.12 -30.25
N GLY A 243 -17.27 -41.58 -30.22
CA GLY A 243 -16.19 -41.11 -31.10
C GLY A 243 -15.27 -40.05 -30.49
N TYR A 244 -15.44 -39.72 -29.20
CA TYR A 244 -14.49 -38.89 -28.47
C TYR A 244 -13.18 -39.66 -28.24
N ARG A 245 -12.05 -38.96 -28.36
CA ARG A 245 -10.70 -39.51 -28.27
C ARG A 245 -9.86 -38.80 -27.21
N LEU A 246 -10.18 -37.54 -26.90
CA LEU A 246 -9.56 -36.76 -25.84
C LEU A 246 -10.59 -36.38 -24.77
N GLY A 247 -10.18 -36.38 -23.50
CA GLY A 247 -11.01 -35.99 -22.36
C GLY A 247 -10.25 -35.12 -21.37
N PHE A 248 -10.78 -33.95 -21.05
CA PHE A 248 -10.10 -32.91 -20.27
C PHE A 248 -10.74 -32.72 -18.89
N THR A 249 -9.89 -32.77 -17.87
CA THR A 249 -10.25 -32.46 -16.48
C THR A 249 -9.91 -31.00 -16.17
N VAL A 250 -10.12 -30.60 -14.90
CA VAL A 250 -9.67 -29.31 -14.34
C VAL A 250 -8.48 -29.48 -13.39
N LYS A 251 -7.85 -30.67 -13.40
CA LYS A 251 -6.65 -30.91 -12.59
C LYS A 251 -5.46 -30.20 -13.24
N PRO A 252 -4.71 -29.36 -12.50
CA PRO A 252 -3.55 -28.67 -13.07
C PRO A 252 -2.43 -29.64 -13.39
N GLY A 253 -1.76 -29.42 -14.53
CA GLY A 253 -0.63 -30.22 -14.97
C GLY A 253 -0.45 -30.21 -16.48
N TYR A 254 0.78 -30.46 -16.92
CA TYR A 254 1.14 -30.55 -18.33
C TYR A 254 0.65 -31.85 -18.96
N VAL A 255 0.40 -31.80 -20.27
CA VAL A 255 0.07 -32.98 -21.07
C VAL A 255 1.27 -33.38 -21.92
N LYS A 256 1.57 -34.68 -21.98
CA LYS A 256 2.72 -35.22 -22.71
C LYS A 256 2.41 -36.60 -23.29
N PRO A 257 3.19 -37.08 -24.26
CA PRO A 257 3.00 -38.42 -24.82
C PRO A 257 2.98 -39.50 -23.73
N GLY A 258 2.04 -40.44 -23.86
CA GLY A 258 1.83 -41.51 -22.89
C GLY A 258 0.88 -41.19 -21.72
N HIS A 259 0.34 -39.97 -21.63
CA HIS A 259 -0.77 -39.68 -20.72
C HIS A 259 -2.08 -40.36 -21.15
N ASP A 260 -2.96 -40.65 -20.18
CA ASP A 260 -4.31 -41.15 -20.44
C ASP A 260 -5.09 -40.08 -21.22
N LEU A 261 -5.34 -40.35 -22.50
CA LEU A 261 -5.98 -39.40 -23.42
C LEU A 261 -7.38 -38.97 -22.96
N MET A 262 -8.06 -39.79 -22.16
CA MET A 262 -9.38 -39.48 -21.62
C MET A 262 -9.31 -38.80 -20.25
N LYS A 263 -8.13 -38.47 -19.72
CA LYS A 263 -7.95 -37.80 -18.42
C LYS A 263 -6.81 -36.77 -18.46
N LEU A 264 -6.83 -35.92 -19.48
CA LEU A 264 -5.87 -34.85 -19.66
C LEU A 264 -6.06 -33.76 -18.60
N ASN A 265 -4.94 -33.22 -18.14
CA ASN A 265 -4.87 -32.12 -17.18
C ASN A 265 -5.00 -30.77 -17.89
N ARG A 266 -5.48 -29.76 -17.17
CA ARG A 266 -5.58 -28.37 -17.64
C ARG A 266 -5.30 -27.38 -16.52
N PHE A 267 -4.74 -26.24 -16.88
CA PHE A 267 -4.58 -25.09 -16.00
C PHE A 267 -5.80 -24.19 -16.12
N VAL A 268 -6.69 -24.22 -15.13
CA VAL A 268 -7.75 -23.20 -15.01
C VAL A 268 -7.06 -21.85 -14.79
N VAL A 269 -7.31 -20.90 -15.68
CA VAL A 269 -6.73 -19.55 -15.59
C VAL A 269 -7.62 -18.70 -14.70
N TYR A 270 -7.09 -18.32 -13.56
CA TYR A 270 -7.79 -17.50 -12.58
C TYR A 270 -7.40 -16.03 -12.74
N PRO A 271 -8.27 -15.09 -12.36
CA PRO A 271 -7.98 -13.66 -12.43
C PRO A 271 -6.85 -13.21 -11.50
N TYR A 272 -6.40 -14.05 -10.54
CA TYR A 272 -5.22 -13.76 -9.73
C TYR A 272 -3.90 -13.91 -10.48
N TYR A 273 -3.85 -14.75 -11.51
CA TYR A 273 -2.57 -15.19 -12.06
C TYR A 273 -1.84 -13.96 -12.58
N SER A 274 -0.71 -13.63 -11.95
CA SER A 274 0.20 -12.61 -12.45
C SER A 274 0.74 -13.06 -13.79
N ILE A 275 1.25 -12.11 -14.59
CA ILE A 275 1.90 -12.46 -15.85
C ILE A 275 3.12 -13.38 -15.64
N TYR A 276 3.75 -13.34 -14.45
CA TYR A 276 4.82 -14.26 -14.07
C TYR A 276 4.33 -15.67 -13.80
N THR A 277 3.29 -15.86 -12.97
CA THR A 277 2.70 -17.18 -12.73
C THR A 277 2.15 -17.77 -14.03
N PHE A 278 1.52 -16.93 -14.86
CA PHE A 278 1.10 -17.32 -16.19
C PHE A 278 2.31 -17.75 -17.04
N GLY A 279 3.40 -16.99 -17.02
CA GLY A 279 4.69 -17.30 -17.63
C GLY A 279 5.26 -18.65 -17.18
N GLU A 280 5.31 -18.93 -15.87
CA GLU A 280 5.80 -20.21 -15.33
C GLU A 280 4.95 -21.39 -15.82
N ILE A 281 3.63 -21.21 -15.90
CA ILE A 281 2.73 -22.24 -16.44
C ILE A 281 3.04 -22.46 -17.91
N VAL A 282 3.08 -21.43 -18.74
CA VAL A 282 3.23 -21.62 -20.19
C VAL A 282 4.63 -22.07 -20.59
N ASN A 283 5.66 -21.76 -19.78
CA ASN A 283 7.03 -22.21 -20.00
C ASN A 283 7.35 -23.59 -19.39
N GLY A 284 6.38 -24.33 -18.86
CA GLY A 284 6.63 -25.69 -18.34
C GLY A 284 7.28 -25.73 -16.95
N GLN A 285 7.31 -24.60 -16.23
CA GLN A 285 8.05 -24.42 -14.96
C GLN A 285 7.16 -24.57 -13.72
N TRP A 286 5.85 -24.46 -13.86
CA TRP A 286 4.90 -24.67 -12.76
C TRP A 286 5.00 -26.09 -12.16
N SER A 287 4.99 -26.20 -10.82
CA SER A 287 4.89 -27.49 -10.11
C SER A 287 3.86 -27.46 -8.98
N PRO A 288 3.23 -28.59 -8.60
CA PRO A 288 2.32 -28.64 -7.46
C PRO A 288 2.97 -28.31 -6.11
N GLU A 289 4.31 -28.34 -6.04
CA GLU A 289 5.10 -28.05 -4.84
C GLU A 289 5.34 -26.55 -4.62
N THR A 290 5.03 -25.68 -5.60
CA THR A 290 5.18 -24.22 -5.48
C THR A 290 4.18 -23.55 -4.51
N ASN A 291 3.32 -24.33 -3.84
CA ASN A 291 2.48 -23.89 -2.71
C ASN A 291 3.09 -24.16 -1.32
N LYS A 292 4.39 -24.45 -1.25
CA LYS A 292 5.20 -24.19 -0.05
C LYS A 292 6.25 -23.15 -0.42
N PRO A 293 6.35 -22.00 0.28
CA PRO A 293 7.52 -21.17 0.13
C PRO A 293 8.70 -21.99 0.62
N LYS A 294 9.59 -22.35 -0.30
CA LYS A 294 10.98 -22.46 0.06
C LYS A 294 11.48 -21.03 0.08
N GLY A 295 11.59 -20.45 1.28
CA GLY A 295 12.76 -19.63 1.49
C GLY A 295 13.97 -20.45 1.04
N SER A 296 14.98 -19.79 0.48
CA SER A 296 16.29 -20.30 0.03
C SER A 296 16.82 -21.52 0.80
N GLY A 297 16.41 -21.69 2.07
CA GLY A 297 16.84 -22.75 2.97
C GLY A 297 18.18 -22.42 3.62
N ASP A 298 18.83 -21.38 3.12
CA ASP A 298 20.15 -20.90 3.53
C ASP A 298 20.05 -19.77 4.55
N ALA A 299 18.95 -19.00 4.60
CA ALA A 299 18.74 -17.93 5.57
C ALA A 299 18.27 -18.45 6.94
N ASP A 300 18.82 -17.87 8.02
CA ASP A 300 18.51 -18.19 9.42
C ASP A 300 17.04 -17.90 9.75
N TYR A 301 16.53 -16.78 9.22
CA TYR A 301 15.18 -16.29 9.42
C TYR A 301 14.48 -16.02 8.10
N ASP A 302 13.16 -16.11 8.09
CA ASP A 302 12.35 -15.68 6.94
C ASP A 302 12.16 -14.15 6.97
N LEU A 303 12.12 -13.58 8.18
CA LEU A 303 11.93 -12.15 8.43
C LEU A 303 12.78 -11.68 9.62
N ILE A 304 13.49 -10.56 9.46
CA ILE A 304 14.06 -9.77 10.56
C ILE A 304 13.27 -8.47 10.71
N VAL A 305 12.83 -8.19 11.93
CA VAL A 305 12.25 -6.91 12.34
C VAL A 305 13.27 -6.19 13.22
N VAL A 306 13.71 -5.00 12.82
CA VAL A 306 14.66 -4.20 13.58
C VAL A 306 13.92 -3.08 14.30
N GLY A 307 13.97 -3.05 15.63
CA GLY A 307 13.24 -2.11 16.48
C GLY A 307 12.02 -2.73 17.16
N SER A 308 11.90 -2.53 18.47
CA SER A 308 10.90 -3.12 19.36
C SER A 308 9.90 -2.11 19.92
N ASP A 309 9.75 -0.95 19.27
CA ASP A 309 8.59 -0.09 19.45
C ASP A 309 7.29 -0.86 19.08
N PRO A 310 6.10 -0.43 19.55
CA PRO A 310 4.86 -1.20 19.40
C PRO A 310 4.56 -1.68 17.97
N GLU A 311 4.88 -0.88 16.96
CA GLU A 311 4.79 -1.24 15.54
C GLU A 311 5.67 -2.42 15.12
N GLY A 312 6.91 -2.49 15.60
CA GLY A 312 7.84 -3.58 15.32
C GLY A 312 7.39 -4.88 16.00
N ILE A 313 6.87 -4.77 17.22
CA ILE A 313 6.26 -5.90 17.93
C ILE A 313 5.04 -6.42 17.17
N ALA A 314 4.16 -5.53 16.70
CA ALA A 314 3.00 -5.91 15.91
C ALA A 314 3.38 -6.62 14.59
N ALA A 315 4.42 -6.12 13.91
CA ALA A 315 4.96 -6.76 12.71
C ALA A 315 5.48 -8.17 12.99
N ALA A 316 6.33 -8.31 14.02
CA ALA A 316 6.93 -9.59 14.37
C ALA A 316 5.88 -10.63 14.81
N VAL A 317 4.90 -10.21 15.61
CA VAL A 317 3.79 -11.05 16.05
C VAL A 317 2.93 -11.49 14.87
N SER A 318 2.55 -10.58 13.97
CA SER A 318 1.73 -10.92 12.80
C SER A 318 2.41 -11.93 11.88
N ALA A 319 3.69 -11.69 11.55
CA ALA A 319 4.49 -12.58 10.72
C ALA A 319 4.65 -13.98 11.35
N SER A 320 4.98 -14.05 12.64
CA SER A 320 5.19 -15.32 13.33
C SER A 320 3.88 -16.11 13.50
N ARG A 321 2.74 -15.44 13.69
CA ARG A 321 1.41 -16.08 13.68
C ARG A 321 1.05 -16.69 12.32
N LEU A 322 1.64 -16.20 11.24
CA LEU A 322 1.54 -16.77 9.89
C LEU A 322 2.60 -17.84 9.60
N GLY A 323 3.41 -18.23 10.60
CA GLY A 323 4.36 -19.33 10.52
C GLY A 323 5.76 -18.94 10.05
N LEU A 324 6.07 -17.64 9.93
CA LEU A 324 7.42 -17.19 9.57
C LEU A 324 8.41 -17.34 10.73
N ARG A 325 9.61 -17.86 10.45
CA ARG A 325 10.77 -17.78 11.37
C ARG A 325 11.17 -16.32 11.50
N THR A 326 10.74 -15.70 12.59
CA THR A 326 10.85 -14.25 12.78
C THR A 326 11.83 -13.91 13.90
N LEU A 327 12.80 -13.03 13.60
CA LEU A 327 13.68 -12.40 14.57
C LEU A 327 13.22 -10.95 14.79
N LEU A 328 13.04 -10.56 16.05
CA LEU A 328 12.94 -9.18 16.48
C LEU A 328 14.26 -8.79 17.17
N ILE A 329 14.95 -7.77 16.64
CA ILE A 329 16.24 -7.31 17.15
C ILE A 329 16.19 -5.82 17.51
N ASP A 330 16.75 -5.44 18.66
CA ASP A 330 16.80 -4.04 19.12
C ASP A 330 18.12 -3.76 19.87
N SER A 331 18.53 -2.49 19.88
CA SER A 331 19.66 -2.00 20.66
C SER A 331 19.37 -1.89 22.16
N ARG A 332 18.09 -1.75 22.52
CA ARG A 332 17.61 -1.60 23.90
C ARG A 332 17.62 -2.90 24.67
N ASP A 333 17.60 -2.80 26.00
CA ASP A 333 17.57 -3.92 26.95
C ASP A 333 16.16 -4.46 27.25
N GLN A 334 15.12 -3.78 26.75
CA GLN A 334 13.73 -4.18 26.90
C GLN A 334 12.88 -3.68 25.74
N VAL A 335 11.74 -4.34 25.52
CA VAL A 335 10.79 -4.00 24.46
C VAL A 335 9.85 -2.84 24.82
N GLY A 336 9.12 -2.33 23.83
CA GLY A 336 8.07 -1.32 23.99
C GLY A 336 8.50 0.12 23.72
N GLY A 337 9.79 0.34 23.41
CA GLY A 337 10.31 1.61 22.88
C GLY A 337 9.85 2.85 23.66
N LEU A 338 9.22 3.81 22.97
CA LEU A 338 8.73 5.05 23.60
C LEU A 338 7.74 4.82 24.76
N MET A 339 6.93 3.75 24.73
CA MET A 339 5.99 3.48 25.82
C MET A 339 6.73 3.14 27.12
N THR A 340 7.83 2.39 27.04
CA THR A 340 8.56 1.89 28.20
C THR A 340 9.75 2.79 28.55
N LEU A 341 10.69 2.98 27.63
CA LEU A 341 11.90 3.76 27.84
C LEU A 341 11.68 5.26 27.73
N GLY A 342 10.79 5.69 26.84
CA GLY A 342 10.36 7.09 26.72
C GLY A 342 9.34 7.50 27.79
N GLY A 343 8.75 6.54 28.51
CA GLY A 343 7.74 6.77 29.54
C GLY A 343 6.39 7.27 28.99
N LEU A 344 6.12 7.09 27.69
CA LEU A 344 4.87 7.52 27.06
C LEU A 344 3.72 6.60 27.47
N ALA A 345 3.10 6.94 28.59
CA ALA A 345 2.09 6.12 29.26
C ALA A 345 0.63 6.51 28.93
N THR A 346 0.41 7.21 27.83
CA THR A 346 -0.92 7.65 27.36
C THR A 346 -1.04 7.39 25.86
N ILE A 347 -2.17 6.81 25.43
CA ILE A 347 -2.39 6.47 24.02
C ILE A 347 -3.18 7.59 23.34
N ASP A 348 -2.62 8.14 22.27
CA ASP A 348 -3.32 9.01 21.33
C ASP A 348 -4.31 8.16 20.50
N MET A 349 -5.53 8.03 21.02
CA MET A 349 -6.54 7.13 20.48
C MET A 349 -7.15 7.65 19.17
N ASN A 350 -7.43 6.72 18.27
CA ASN A 350 -8.06 6.98 16.98
C ASN A 350 -9.51 6.44 17.02
N TYR A 351 -10.48 7.35 17.01
CA TYR A 351 -11.90 7.04 17.01
C TYR A 351 -12.58 7.47 15.71
N SER A 352 -13.59 6.71 15.30
CA SER A 352 -14.55 7.10 14.28
C SER A 352 -15.49 8.19 14.82
N PRO A 353 -16.19 8.94 13.95
CA PRO A 353 -17.23 9.88 14.38
C PRO A 353 -18.30 9.25 15.28
N GLU A 354 -18.55 7.94 15.12
CA GLU A 354 -19.49 7.16 15.93
C GLU A 354 -18.92 6.71 17.28
N GLY A 355 -17.66 7.04 17.60
CA GLY A 355 -16.99 6.73 18.87
C GLY A 355 -16.36 5.33 18.96
N SER A 356 -16.37 4.56 17.87
CA SER A 356 -15.69 3.25 17.81
C SER A 356 -14.22 3.41 17.47
N ILE A 357 -13.33 2.59 18.06
CA ILE A 357 -11.91 2.57 17.69
C ILE A 357 -11.75 2.16 16.22
N VAL A 358 -10.89 2.85 15.47
CA VAL A 358 -10.71 2.58 14.03
C VAL A 358 -9.60 1.57 13.74
N THR A 359 -8.63 1.45 14.65
CA THR A 359 -7.54 0.48 14.56
C THR A 359 -7.93 -0.78 15.31
N LEU A 360 -7.94 -1.93 14.63
CA LEU A 360 -8.32 -3.22 15.18
C LEU A 360 -7.11 -4.18 15.26
N GLY A 361 -7.29 -5.47 15.02
CA GLY A 361 -6.21 -6.47 14.99
C GLY A 361 -5.37 -6.51 16.27
N ILE A 362 -4.06 -6.60 16.10
CA ILE A 362 -3.07 -6.73 17.18
C ILE A 362 -3.10 -5.53 18.13
N PHE A 363 -3.32 -4.31 17.62
CA PHE A 363 -3.50 -3.14 18.48
C PHE A 363 -4.69 -3.31 19.43
N LYS A 364 -5.82 -3.79 18.91
CA LYS A 364 -7.01 -4.02 19.75
C LYS A 364 -6.76 -5.11 20.80
N GLU A 365 -6.05 -6.19 20.45
CA GLU A 365 -5.67 -7.23 21.43
C GLU A 365 -4.83 -6.64 22.57
N PHE A 366 -3.83 -5.83 22.23
CA PHE A 366 -2.99 -5.12 23.21
C PHE A 366 -3.82 -4.17 24.08
N TYR A 367 -4.64 -3.33 23.46
CA TYR A 367 -5.49 -2.36 24.14
C TYR A 367 -6.53 -3.02 25.07
N ASP A 368 -7.09 -4.17 24.66
CA ASP A 368 -7.98 -4.96 25.50
C ASP A 368 -7.25 -5.56 26.71
N LYS A 369 -6.02 -6.10 26.52
CA LYS A 369 -5.18 -6.61 27.62
C LYS A 369 -4.75 -5.50 28.59
N LEU A 370 -4.60 -4.26 28.12
CA LEU A 370 -4.38 -3.08 28.96
C LEU A 370 -5.62 -2.65 29.77
N GLY A 371 -6.82 -3.19 29.45
CA GLY A 371 -8.07 -2.81 30.10
C GLY A 371 -8.75 -1.58 29.48
N ARG A 372 -8.40 -1.21 28.24
CA ARG A 372 -9.00 -0.09 27.49
C ARG A 372 -8.97 1.24 28.24
N VAL A 373 -7.85 1.51 28.91
CA VAL A 373 -7.60 2.74 29.68
C VAL A 373 -6.91 3.82 28.84
N THR A 374 -7.10 5.09 29.20
CA THR A 374 -6.45 6.23 28.54
C THR A 374 -4.95 6.29 28.86
N SER A 375 -4.61 6.14 30.15
CA SER A 375 -3.23 6.04 30.62
C SER A 375 -3.00 4.73 31.35
N PHE A 376 -1.77 4.23 31.29
CA PHE A 376 -1.44 2.89 31.74
C PHE A 376 -0.11 2.85 32.53
N ASP A 377 0.09 1.72 33.19
CA ASP A 377 1.35 1.39 33.85
C ASP A 377 2.33 0.80 32.84
N ILE A 378 3.52 1.38 32.71
CA ILE A 378 4.45 1.02 31.64
C ILE A 378 5.02 -0.40 31.78
N GLU A 379 5.15 -0.91 33.01
CA GLU A 379 5.59 -2.29 33.25
C GLU A 379 4.51 -3.30 32.85
N THR A 380 3.24 -2.93 33.03
CA THR A 380 2.10 -3.72 32.55
C THR A 380 2.09 -3.77 31.03
N ALA A 381 2.34 -2.64 30.35
CA ALA A 381 2.44 -2.60 28.89
C ALA A 381 3.60 -3.49 28.38
N ARG A 382 4.79 -3.38 29.00
CA ARG A 382 5.95 -4.22 28.69
C ARG A 382 5.63 -5.70 28.85
N ALA A 383 5.04 -6.10 29.98
CA ALA A 383 4.70 -7.49 30.23
C ALA A 383 3.73 -8.06 29.19
N ILE A 384 2.75 -7.27 28.74
CA ILE A 384 1.84 -7.67 27.67
C ILE A 384 2.60 -7.89 26.36
N PHE A 385 3.54 -7.01 26.01
CA PHE A 385 4.37 -7.17 24.82
C PHE A 385 5.25 -8.43 24.90
N ASP A 386 5.90 -8.67 26.03
CA ASP A 386 6.70 -9.87 26.28
C ASP A 386 5.86 -11.15 26.10
N ASP A 387 4.64 -11.16 26.66
CA ASP A 387 3.70 -12.28 26.52
C ASP A 387 3.29 -12.48 25.06
N MET A 388 2.96 -11.42 24.32
CA MET A 388 2.57 -11.52 22.91
C MET A 388 3.69 -12.08 22.02
N LEU A 389 4.94 -11.64 22.23
CA LEU A 389 6.11 -12.14 21.52
C LEU A 389 6.36 -13.62 21.83
N LYS A 390 6.30 -13.99 23.11
CA LYS A 390 6.50 -15.37 23.58
C LYS A 390 5.41 -16.32 23.09
N GLU A 391 4.13 -15.94 23.21
CA GLU A 391 2.98 -16.71 22.73
C GLU A 391 3.07 -16.97 21.22
N SER A 392 3.59 -15.99 20.47
CA SER A 392 3.75 -16.07 19.01
C SER A 392 5.06 -16.72 18.58
N LYS A 393 5.94 -17.12 19.51
CA LYS A 393 7.24 -17.76 19.26
C LYS A 393 8.22 -16.92 18.44
N VAL A 394 8.19 -15.60 18.61
CA VAL A 394 9.18 -14.69 18.01
C VAL A 394 10.54 -14.90 18.71
N THR A 395 11.63 -14.98 17.94
CA THR A 395 12.97 -14.92 18.52
C THR A 395 13.30 -13.46 18.83
N VAL A 396 13.72 -13.16 20.05
CA VAL A 396 14.00 -11.79 20.49
C VAL A 396 15.46 -11.66 20.88
N VAL A 397 16.16 -10.70 20.27
CA VAL A 397 17.55 -10.35 20.56
C VAL A 397 17.65 -8.88 20.93
N LEU A 398 18.10 -8.60 22.14
CA LEU A 398 18.17 -7.26 22.72
C LEU A 398 19.62 -6.89 23.06
N GLU A 399 19.82 -5.69 23.58
CA GLU A 399 21.12 -5.18 24.03
C GLU A 399 22.17 -5.21 22.92
N ARG A 400 21.90 -4.54 21.79
CA ARG A 400 22.86 -4.38 20.70
C ARG A 400 23.40 -2.96 20.66
N GLU A 401 24.72 -2.82 20.63
CA GLU A 401 25.36 -1.49 20.63
C GLU A 401 25.15 -0.76 19.31
N ASP A 402 25.13 -1.53 18.22
CA ASP A 402 24.92 -1.05 16.86
C ASP A 402 24.31 -2.18 16.00
N ILE A 403 23.53 -1.79 14.99
CA ILE A 403 22.79 -2.69 14.09
C ILE A 403 22.90 -2.13 12.67
N GLN A 404 23.47 -2.89 11.74
CA GLN A 404 23.76 -2.44 10.37
C GLN A 404 23.23 -3.43 9.32
N PRO A 405 22.67 -2.96 8.18
CA PRO A 405 22.24 -3.85 7.10
C PRO A 405 23.42 -4.43 6.32
N LEU A 406 23.30 -5.70 5.94
CA LEU A 406 24.13 -6.34 4.93
C LEU A 406 23.46 -6.24 3.57
N MET A 407 24.09 -5.52 2.64
CA MET A 407 23.52 -5.24 1.32
C MET A 407 24.13 -6.14 0.24
N GLU A 408 23.28 -6.69 -0.61
CA GLU A 408 23.63 -7.20 -1.94
C GLU A 408 22.72 -6.50 -2.96
N ASP A 409 23.32 -5.63 -3.78
CA ASP A 409 22.61 -4.77 -4.72
C ASP A 409 21.47 -3.96 -4.05
N SER A 410 20.22 -4.21 -4.44
CA SER A 410 19.01 -3.57 -3.92
C SER A 410 18.34 -4.37 -2.80
N LYS A 411 19.01 -5.37 -2.22
CA LYS A 411 18.44 -6.25 -1.19
C LYS A 411 19.29 -6.26 0.07
N ILE A 412 18.61 -6.35 1.22
CA ILE A 412 19.24 -6.62 2.51
C ILE A 412 19.27 -8.13 2.70
N THR A 413 20.44 -8.76 2.76
CA THR A 413 20.58 -10.22 2.94
C THR A 413 20.68 -10.62 4.41
N GLY A 414 20.87 -9.65 5.30
CA GLY A 414 20.94 -9.86 6.73
C GLY A 414 21.25 -8.59 7.49
N ILE A 415 21.45 -8.74 8.80
CA ILE A 415 21.79 -7.69 9.73
C ILE A 415 23.05 -8.08 10.50
N GLU A 416 24.02 -7.18 10.58
CA GLU A 416 25.13 -7.26 11.52
C GLU A 416 24.75 -6.57 12.83
N ALA A 417 24.92 -7.26 13.95
CA ALA A 417 24.65 -6.72 15.27
C ALA A 417 25.89 -6.81 16.15
N TYR A 418 26.19 -5.72 16.86
CA TYR A 418 27.38 -5.61 17.70
C TYR A 418 27.01 -5.71 19.18
N PHE A 419 27.80 -6.48 19.93
CA PHE A 419 27.63 -6.66 21.37
C PHE A 419 28.98 -6.82 22.06
N LYS A 420 29.33 -5.90 22.98
CA LYS A 420 30.54 -5.98 23.81
C LYS A 420 31.81 -6.29 23.02
N GLY A 421 31.94 -5.70 21.82
CA GLY A 421 33.07 -5.92 20.91
C GLY A 421 33.04 -7.22 20.09
N SER A 422 31.99 -8.03 20.19
CA SER A 422 31.70 -9.15 19.28
C SER A 422 30.69 -8.75 18.21
N LYS A 423 30.78 -9.41 17.05
CA LYS A 423 29.86 -9.25 15.92
C LYS A 423 29.06 -10.55 15.72
N GLU A 424 27.75 -10.41 15.62
CA GLU A 424 26.82 -11.47 15.23
C GLU A 424 26.18 -11.09 13.89
N VAL A 425 25.95 -12.07 13.02
CA VAL A 425 25.30 -11.87 11.73
C VAL A 425 24.03 -12.73 11.71
N TYR A 426 22.93 -12.10 11.33
CA TYR A 426 21.62 -12.74 11.20
C TYR A 426 21.14 -12.59 9.76
N THR A 427 20.94 -13.69 9.05
CA THR A 427 20.49 -13.65 7.65
C THR A 427 18.97 -13.74 7.53
N ALA A 428 18.39 -13.03 6.55
CA ALA A 428 16.96 -13.09 6.26
C ALA A 428 16.61 -12.71 4.83
N GLU A 429 15.45 -13.17 4.38
CA GLU A 429 14.93 -12.85 3.04
C GLU A 429 14.19 -11.53 2.99
N MET A 430 13.56 -11.14 4.10
CA MET A 430 12.80 -9.90 4.24
C MET A 430 13.22 -9.15 5.50
N VAL A 431 13.17 -7.83 5.45
CA VAL A 431 13.46 -6.95 6.58
C VAL A 431 12.32 -5.95 6.78
N ILE A 432 11.95 -5.72 8.04
CA ILE A 432 11.10 -4.59 8.43
C ILE A 432 11.92 -3.69 9.35
N ASP A 433 12.12 -2.44 8.92
CA ASP A 433 12.69 -1.40 9.75
C ASP A 433 11.57 -0.72 10.56
N ALA A 434 11.55 -1.05 11.84
CA ALA A 434 10.71 -0.45 12.87
C ALA A 434 11.54 0.34 13.88
N THR A 435 12.78 0.72 13.52
CA THR A 435 13.56 1.65 14.32
C THR A 435 12.88 3.02 14.29
N GLN A 436 12.99 3.76 15.39
CA GLN A 436 12.29 5.04 15.51
C GLN A 436 12.70 6.07 14.45
N ASP A 437 13.92 5.95 13.92
CA ASP A 437 14.54 6.90 13.01
C ASP A 437 14.79 6.31 11.61
N ALA A 438 14.23 5.13 11.30
CA ALA A 438 14.46 4.37 10.06
C ALA A 438 15.97 4.19 9.74
N ASP A 439 16.74 3.79 10.76
CA ASP A 439 18.20 3.69 10.69
C ASP A 439 18.65 2.63 9.68
N ILE A 440 17.92 1.52 9.53
CA ILE A 440 18.25 0.47 8.56
C ILE A 440 17.95 0.95 7.14
N ALA A 441 16.81 1.60 6.93
CA ALA A 441 16.46 2.18 5.64
C ALA A 441 17.48 3.25 5.22
N ALA A 442 17.84 4.16 6.13
CA ALA A 442 18.81 5.21 5.87
C ALA A 442 20.20 4.62 5.55
N ALA A 443 20.67 3.63 6.33
CA ALA A 443 21.93 2.94 6.08
C ALA A 443 21.93 2.16 4.75
N SER A 444 20.76 1.68 4.32
CA SER A 444 20.56 1.01 3.03
C SER A 444 20.44 1.97 1.83
N GLY A 445 20.58 3.28 2.05
CA GLY A 445 20.56 4.30 0.99
C GLY A 445 19.17 4.78 0.55
N VAL A 446 18.11 4.43 1.30
CA VAL A 446 16.75 4.92 1.08
C VAL A 446 16.74 6.45 1.26
N PRO A 447 16.21 7.22 0.29
CA PRO A 447 16.10 8.67 0.44
C PRO A 447 15.09 9.04 1.53
N TYR A 448 15.28 10.17 2.20
CA TYR A 448 14.38 10.67 3.24
C TYR A 448 14.45 12.20 3.33
N THR A 449 13.41 12.80 3.93
CA THR A 449 13.42 14.19 4.44
C THR A 449 13.53 14.20 5.96
N THR A 450 13.93 15.32 6.56
CA THR A 450 13.98 15.48 8.02
C THR A 450 13.11 16.64 8.52
N GLY A 451 12.43 16.44 9.66
CA GLY A 451 11.54 17.47 10.23
C GLY A 451 10.55 18.01 9.19
N MET A 452 10.49 19.33 9.05
CA MET A 452 9.60 20.04 8.11
C MET A 452 10.27 20.44 6.77
N GLU A 453 11.34 19.74 6.37
CA GLU A 453 12.06 19.96 5.10
C GLU A 453 11.15 19.84 3.87
N ASP A 454 10.16 18.95 3.90
CA ASP A 454 9.20 18.73 2.81
C ASP A 454 8.34 19.96 2.49
N ILE A 455 8.17 20.88 3.45
CA ILE A 455 7.49 22.17 3.27
C ILE A 455 8.46 23.36 3.30
N GLY A 456 9.75 23.12 3.02
CA GLY A 456 10.79 24.14 2.92
C GLY A 456 11.22 24.75 4.26
N LEU A 457 11.02 24.05 5.39
CA LEU A 457 11.41 24.47 6.73
C LEU A 457 12.52 23.56 7.30
N ASN A 458 13.68 23.57 6.68
CA ASN A 458 14.77 22.62 6.94
C ASN A 458 15.29 22.65 8.40
N ASP A 459 15.19 23.79 9.08
CA ASP A 459 15.66 23.96 10.46
C ASP A 459 14.54 23.83 11.51
N ARG A 460 13.31 23.46 11.12
CA ARG A 460 12.19 23.33 12.04
C ARG A 460 11.88 21.87 12.35
N GLN A 461 11.84 21.59 13.64
CA GLN A 461 11.50 20.29 14.20
C GLN A 461 10.60 20.46 15.43
N MET A 462 9.67 19.53 15.62
CA MET A 462 8.82 19.47 16.79
C MET A 462 9.64 19.26 18.07
N VAL A 463 9.22 19.95 19.11
CA VAL A 463 9.86 19.93 20.43
C VAL A 463 9.95 18.52 21.02
N ALA A 464 11.10 18.20 21.60
CA ALA A 464 11.30 16.96 22.37
C ALA A 464 10.68 17.12 23.77
N THR A 465 10.41 16.00 24.45
CA THR A 465 9.90 16.03 25.81
C THR A 465 10.65 15.07 26.72
N LEU A 466 11.09 15.57 27.87
CA LEU A 466 11.56 14.72 28.96
C LEU A 466 10.38 14.37 29.86
N ILE A 467 9.96 13.11 29.84
CA ILE A 467 8.99 12.59 30.81
C ILE A 467 9.72 12.29 32.12
N PHE A 468 9.17 12.74 33.24
CA PHE A 468 9.74 12.50 34.56
C PHE A 468 8.72 11.85 35.50
N ARG A 469 9.22 11.16 36.53
CA ARG A 469 8.41 10.40 37.48
C ARG A 469 8.39 11.09 38.84
N LEU A 470 7.19 11.22 39.41
CA LEU A 470 6.97 11.76 40.75
C LEU A 470 6.43 10.67 41.68
N LYS A 471 6.82 10.72 42.95
CA LYS A 471 6.18 9.99 44.06
C LYS A 471 5.64 11.00 45.08
N GLY A 472 4.84 10.54 46.04
CA GLY A 472 4.24 11.45 47.05
C GLY A 472 3.08 12.29 46.53
N VAL A 473 2.52 11.92 45.37
CA VAL A 473 1.35 12.58 44.77
C VAL A 473 0.07 12.14 45.48
N ASN A 474 -0.72 13.09 45.98
CA ASN A 474 -2.05 12.83 46.50
C ASN A 474 -3.05 12.81 45.34
N TRP A 475 -3.25 11.62 44.76
CA TRP A 475 -4.09 11.44 43.57
C TRP A 475 -5.56 11.83 43.79
N GLU A 476 -6.11 11.59 44.98
CA GLU A 476 -7.49 11.98 45.28
C GLU A 476 -7.65 13.50 45.22
N ARG A 477 -6.72 14.24 45.82
CA ARG A 477 -6.69 15.70 45.77
C ARG A 477 -6.46 16.25 44.36
N VAL A 478 -5.63 15.58 43.54
CA VAL A 478 -5.48 15.91 42.11
C VAL A 478 -6.83 15.80 41.39
N ARG A 479 -7.57 14.70 41.60
CA ARG A 479 -8.88 14.49 40.98
C ARG A 479 -9.92 15.51 41.45
N GLU A 480 -10.01 15.74 42.75
CA GLU A 480 -10.92 16.74 43.32
C GLU A 480 -10.66 18.14 42.75
N TYR A 481 -9.39 18.53 42.64
CA TYR A 481 -9.02 19.83 42.10
C TYR A 481 -9.34 19.95 40.61
N LEU A 482 -8.82 19.05 39.77
CA LEU A 482 -8.95 19.18 38.31
C LEU A 482 -10.39 18.98 37.83
N ASN A 483 -11.17 18.09 38.45
CA ASN A 483 -12.58 17.93 38.08
C ASN A 483 -13.47 19.03 38.68
N GLY A 484 -12.95 19.83 39.60
CA GLY A 484 -13.67 20.89 40.32
C GLY A 484 -13.23 22.33 39.99
N ASP A 485 -12.25 22.52 39.11
CA ASP A 485 -11.68 23.84 38.80
C ASP A 485 -12.53 24.67 37.82
N GLY A 486 -13.53 24.04 37.20
CA GLY A 486 -14.45 24.67 36.25
C GLY A 486 -13.86 24.89 34.84
N ASP A 487 -12.65 24.38 34.56
CA ASP A 487 -12.04 24.42 33.23
C ASP A 487 -12.43 23.18 32.42
N LYS A 488 -13.11 23.38 31.29
CA LYS A 488 -13.54 22.29 30.41
C LYS A 488 -12.37 21.57 29.72
N PHE A 489 -11.16 22.11 29.80
CA PHE A 489 -9.94 21.56 29.21
C PHE A 489 -9.05 20.86 30.23
N THR A 490 -9.48 20.71 31.48
CA THR A 490 -8.82 19.94 32.53
C THR A 490 -9.66 18.74 32.92
N GLY A 491 -9.07 17.78 33.62
CA GLY A 491 -9.80 16.64 34.15
C GLY A 491 -8.87 15.55 34.67
N ALA A 492 -9.45 14.61 35.42
CA ALA A 492 -8.72 13.46 35.92
C ALA A 492 -9.65 12.27 36.20
N ASP A 493 -9.13 11.07 35.93
CA ASP A 493 -9.73 9.78 36.24
C ASP A 493 -8.81 8.95 37.18
N ASP A 494 -9.08 7.66 37.34
CA ASP A 494 -8.29 6.78 38.22
C ASP A 494 -6.82 6.62 37.79
N THR A 495 -6.53 6.86 36.51
CA THR A 495 -5.26 6.57 35.83
C THR A 495 -4.62 7.79 35.17
N SER A 496 -5.41 8.79 34.78
CA SER A 496 -4.99 9.94 33.98
C SER A 496 -5.35 11.25 34.65
N ALA A 497 -4.55 12.29 34.46
CA ALA A 497 -4.89 13.66 34.82
C ALA A 497 -4.27 14.65 33.83
N TRP A 498 -5.02 15.66 33.40
CA TRP A 498 -4.54 16.72 32.51
C TRP A 498 -4.99 18.09 33.00
N GLY A 499 -4.10 19.09 32.96
CA GLY A 499 -4.43 20.46 33.38
C GLY A 499 -3.27 21.23 33.99
N TYR A 500 -3.50 21.92 35.12
CA TYR A 500 -2.52 22.78 35.79
C TYR A 500 -1.92 23.85 34.87
N SER A 501 -2.75 24.69 34.26
CA SER A 501 -2.33 25.81 33.41
C SER A 501 -1.39 26.80 34.12
N ILE A 502 -1.34 26.78 35.45
CA ILE A 502 -0.36 27.52 36.25
C ILE A 502 1.10 27.22 35.85
N MET A 503 1.37 26.02 35.31
CA MET A 503 2.71 25.61 34.88
C MET A 503 3.26 26.46 33.72
N TYR A 504 2.41 27.09 32.90
CA TYR A 504 2.86 28.04 31.89
C TYR A 504 3.54 29.29 32.50
N LYS A 505 3.33 29.57 33.79
CA LYS A 505 3.99 30.69 34.49
C LYS A 505 5.39 30.34 34.98
N TYR A 506 5.76 29.06 35.01
CA TYR A 506 7.13 28.66 35.38
C TYR A 506 8.13 29.29 34.41
N LYS A 507 9.19 29.90 34.95
CA LYS A 507 10.27 30.52 34.18
C LYS A 507 11.53 29.67 34.29
N PRO A 508 11.90 28.92 33.24
CA PRO A 508 13.08 28.08 33.29
C PRO A 508 14.36 28.92 33.26
N LEU A 509 15.44 28.39 33.82
CA LEU A 509 16.77 29.02 33.71
C LEU A 509 17.33 28.95 32.30
N ASN A 510 17.16 27.82 31.63
CA ASN A 510 17.58 27.66 30.26
C ASN A 510 16.40 28.06 29.35
N PRO A 511 16.59 29.07 28.46
CA PRO A 511 15.53 29.62 27.62
C PRO A 511 15.00 28.63 26.56
N ASN A 512 15.69 27.50 26.35
CA ASN A 512 15.28 26.43 25.46
C ASN A 512 14.37 25.39 26.14
N LEU A 513 13.96 25.61 27.40
CA LEU A 513 12.95 24.79 28.04
C LEU A 513 11.64 25.55 28.19
N ARG A 514 10.54 24.80 28.30
CA ARG A 514 9.23 25.33 28.68
C ARG A 514 8.39 24.26 29.36
N MET A 515 7.62 24.68 30.36
CA MET A 515 6.54 23.86 30.89
C MET A 515 5.24 24.17 30.16
N ARG A 516 4.52 23.11 29.79
CA ARG A 516 3.11 23.18 29.42
C ARG A 516 2.22 22.71 30.59
N GLY A 517 0.91 22.72 30.38
CA GLY A 517 -0.02 22.02 31.28
C GLY A 517 0.40 20.56 31.47
N LEU A 518 0.18 20.03 32.67
CA LEU A 518 0.59 18.68 33.03
C LEU A 518 -0.31 17.66 32.34
N ASN A 519 0.29 16.62 31.79
CA ASN A 519 -0.38 15.39 31.41
C ASN A 519 0.29 14.27 32.23
N MET A 520 -0.50 13.62 33.08
CA MET A 520 -0.03 12.74 34.14
C MET A 520 -0.65 11.35 34.03
N ALA A 521 0.19 10.33 34.08
CA ALA A 521 -0.19 8.93 34.03
C ALA A 521 0.20 8.21 35.32
N ARG A 522 -0.78 7.78 36.09
CA ARG A 522 -0.59 7.08 37.36
C ARG A 522 -0.12 5.65 37.13
N GLN A 523 0.92 5.25 37.85
CA GLN A 523 1.51 3.90 37.81
C GLN A 523 0.99 3.05 38.97
N LYS A 524 1.13 1.72 38.88
CA LYS A 524 0.62 0.78 39.90
C LYS A 524 1.32 0.89 41.24
N ASP A 525 2.58 1.32 41.24
CA ASP A 525 3.36 1.60 42.47
C ASP A 525 2.96 2.91 43.16
N GLY A 526 1.96 3.63 42.63
CA GLY A 526 1.49 4.92 43.15
C GLY A 526 2.31 6.11 42.69
N SER A 527 3.39 5.91 41.94
CA SER A 527 4.11 7.00 41.27
C SER A 527 3.32 7.52 40.06
N VAL A 528 3.74 8.67 39.54
CA VAL A 528 3.07 9.37 38.43
C VAL A 528 4.11 9.79 37.40
N LEU A 529 3.91 9.39 36.15
CA LEU A 529 4.69 9.89 35.02
C LEU A 529 4.10 11.22 34.54
N VAL A 530 4.94 12.21 34.30
CA VAL A 530 4.55 13.58 33.94
C VAL A 530 5.15 13.95 32.59
N ASN A 531 4.28 14.11 31.59
CA ASN A 531 4.62 14.53 30.24
C ASN A 531 4.33 16.04 30.08
N ALA A 532 5.30 16.89 30.39
CA ALA A 532 5.10 18.34 30.34
C ALA A 532 6.35 19.21 30.07
N LEU A 533 7.55 18.66 30.24
CA LEU A 533 8.80 19.42 30.06
C LEU A 533 9.24 19.40 28.59
N GLN A 534 8.99 20.52 27.90
CA GLN A 534 9.39 20.73 26.51
C GLN A 534 10.84 21.20 26.43
N ILE A 535 11.63 20.60 25.54
CA ILE A 535 13.04 20.94 25.28
C ILE A 535 13.20 21.23 23.79
N PHE A 536 13.50 22.47 23.45
CA PHE A 536 13.60 22.98 22.08
C PHE A 536 15.00 22.80 21.48
N TYR A 537 15.07 22.82 20.15
CA TYR A 537 16.32 22.74 19.36
C TYR A 537 17.13 21.47 19.64
N VAL A 538 16.43 20.34 19.78
CA VAL A 538 17.00 19.00 19.89
C VAL A 538 17.06 18.41 18.50
N TYR A 539 18.23 17.97 18.05
CA TYR A 539 18.43 17.30 16.77
C TYR A 539 18.33 15.78 16.96
N PRO A 540 17.23 15.12 16.52
CA PRO A 540 16.93 13.72 16.83
C PRO A 540 18.03 12.73 16.44
N LEU A 541 18.66 12.95 15.30
CA LEU A 541 19.68 12.06 14.74
C LEU A 541 21.06 12.26 15.37
N SER A 542 21.23 13.29 16.21
CA SER A 542 22.49 13.56 16.91
C SER A 542 22.43 13.02 18.33
N ARG A 543 23.25 12.00 18.60
CA ARG A 543 23.41 11.43 19.96
C ARG A 543 23.81 12.51 20.98
N GLU A 544 24.79 13.35 20.65
CA GLU A 544 25.25 14.45 21.51
C GLU A 544 24.13 15.44 21.82
N SER A 545 23.33 15.80 20.80
CA SER A 545 22.18 16.71 20.99
C SER A 545 21.15 16.12 21.95
N ARG A 546 20.81 14.83 21.80
CA ARG A 546 19.88 14.13 22.70
C ARG A 546 20.40 14.04 24.13
N GLU A 547 21.68 13.68 24.31
CA GLU A 547 22.32 13.59 25.63
C GLU A 547 22.36 14.95 26.34
N LYS A 548 22.73 16.01 25.60
CA LYS A 548 22.71 17.38 26.14
C LYS A 548 21.30 17.79 26.55
N ALA A 549 20.30 17.54 25.71
CA ALA A 549 18.91 17.87 25.98
C ALA A 549 18.38 17.14 27.22
N MET A 550 18.70 15.85 27.36
CA MET A 550 18.38 15.07 28.55
C MET A 550 18.97 15.71 29.82
N GLN A 551 20.27 16.07 29.79
CA GLN A 551 20.94 16.69 30.92
C GLN A 551 20.36 18.08 31.27
N ASP A 552 20.08 18.91 30.26
CA ASP A 552 19.44 20.21 30.43
C ASP A 552 18.07 20.08 31.13
N GLY A 553 17.27 19.08 30.71
CA GLY A 553 16.00 18.76 31.34
C GLY A 553 16.15 18.33 32.80
N ILE A 554 17.02 17.36 33.07
CA ILE A 554 17.29 16.83 34.43
C ILE A 554 17.72 17.94 35.38
N ASN A 555 18.62 18.82 34.93
CA ASN A 555 19.13 19.94 35.74
C ASN A 555 18.03 20.94 36.15
N GLU A 556 16.92 20.99 35.42
CA GLU A 556 15.83 21.92 35.66
C GLU A 556 14.72 21.33 36.56
N LEU A 557 14.61 20.01 36.64
CA LEU A 557 13.56 19.30 37.39
C LEU A 557 13.44 19.73 38.87
N PRO A 558 14.52 19.94 39.66
CA PRO A 558 14.37 20.34 41.06
C PRO A 558 13.58 21.64 41.24
N ARG A 559 13.79 22.63 40.36
CA ARG A 559 13.06 23.91 40.39
C ARG A 559 11.62 23.77 39.89
N ILE A 560 11.42 22.94 38.87
CA ILE A 560 10.08 22.62 38.36
C ILE A 560 9.25 21.98 39.47
N ILE A 561 9.80 21.02 40.20
CA ILE A 561 9.14 20.33 41.30
C ILE A 561 8.88 21.31 42.44
N GLU A 562 9.85 22.13 42.85
CA GLU A 562 9.60 23.17 43.85
C GLU A 562 8.43 24.10 43.47
N PHE A 563 8.33 24.47 42.19
CA PHE A 563 7.21 25.26 41.68
C PHE A 563 5.90 24.47 41.72
N MET A 564 5.90 23.19 41.35
CA MET A 564 4.73 22.31 41.45
C MET A 564 4.23 22.20 42.88
N ASN A 565 5.09 21.88 43.84
CA ASN A 565 4.74 21.69 45.25
C ASN A 565 4.08 22.95 45.84
N LYS A 566 4.48 24.15 45.39
CA LYS A 566 3.89 25.42 45.85
C LYS A 566 2.56 25.76 45.18
N ASN A 567 2.33 25.33 43.95
CA ASN A 567 1.27 25.89 43.09
C ASN A 567 0.24 24.88 42.58
N CYS A 568 0.50 23.57 42.69
CA CYS A 568 -0.35 22.52 42.12
C CYS A 568 -0.98 21.69 43.25
N PRO A 569 -2.28 21.87 43.56
CA PRO A 569 -2.98 21.07 44.55
C PRO A 569 -2.86 19.57 44.28
N GLY A 570 -2.49 18.78 45.29
CA GLY A 570 -2.24 17.34 45.18
C GLY A 570 -0.77 16.98 44.94
N LEU A 571 0.07 17.96 44.60
CA LEU A 571 1.52 17.78 44.38
C LEU A 571 2.37 18.41 45.49
N GLU A 572 1.79 18.80 46.63
CA GLU A 572 2.51 19.52 47.70
C GLU A 572 3.72 18.76 48.25
N ASN A 573 3.62 17.43 48.29
CA ASN A 573 4.67 16.52 48.77
C ASN A 573 5.30 15.70 47.62
N ALA A 574 5.14 16.16 46.38
CA ALA A 574 5.72 15.47 45.25
C ALA A 574 7.26 15.50 45.33
N GLU A 575 7.88 14.36 45.07
CA GLU A 575 9.34 14.19 45.01
C GLU A 575 9.72 13.53 43.69
N LEU A 576 10.88 13.91 43.13
CA LEU A 576 11.44 13.23 41.96
C LEU A 576 11.73 11.76 42.30
N ALA A 577 11.14 10.85 41.54
CA ALA A 577 11.40 9.42 41.63
C ALA A 577 12.31 8.92 40.49
N GLY A 578 12.41 9.66 39.39
CA GLY A 578 13.28 9.33 38.25
C GLY A 578 12.86 10.06 36.98
N THR A 579 13.49 9.69 35.86
CA THR A 579 13.14 10.18 34.53
C THR A 579 12.97 9.01 33.55
N ALA A 580 12.32 9.28 32.43
CA ALA A 580 12.43 8.41 31.26
C ALA A 580 13.90 8.24 30.87
N ARG A 581 14.23 7.07 30.30
CA ARG A 581 15.58 6.73 29.83
C ARG A 581 15.88 7.34 28.45
N GLU A 582 14.82 7.59 27.67
CA GLU A 582 14.89 8.23 26.35
C GLU A 582 14.03 9.49 26.32
N LEU A 583 14.40 10.45 25.47
CA LEU A 583 13.54 11.60 25.19
C LEU A 583 12.36 11.15 24.34
N TYR A 584 11.17 11.68 24.63
CA TYR A 584 10.05 11.57 23.70
C TYR A 584 10.29 12.51 22.52
N ILE A 585 10.78 11.94 21.43
CA ILE A 585 10.97 12.57 20.13
C ILE A 585 9.80 12.17 19.22
N ARG A 586 9.17 13.16 18.59
CA ARG A 586 7.95 12.99 17.80
C ARG A 586 8.22 12.71 16.34
N GLU A 587 9.31 13.27 15.81
CA GLU A 587 9.69 13.18 14.41
C GLU A 587 11.21 13.19 14.26
N SER A 588 11.68 12.63 13.14
CA SER A 588 13.10 12.65 12.75
C SER A 588 13.22 12.53 11.23
N ARG A 589 13.42 11.33 10.68
CA ARG A 589 13.38 11.03 9.26
C ARG A 589 11.95 10.68 8.83
N HIS A 590 11.60 11.10 7.63
CA HIS A 590 10.46 10.62 6.86
C HIS A 590 11.01 10.00 5.58
N ILE A 591 10.98 8.68 5.47
CA ILE A 591 11.49 8.01 4.27
C ILE A 591 10.69 8.41 3.03
N ILE A 592 11.33 8.39 1.87
CA ILE A 592 10.63 8.51 0.59
C ILE A 592 10.31 7.09 0.13
N GLY A 593 9.04 6.73 0.23
CA GLY A 593 8.49 5.50 -0.34
C GLY A 593 7.85 5.68 -1.70
N GLU A 594 7.24 4.60 -2.21
CA GLU A 594 6.46 4.58 -3.46
C GLU A 594 5.25 5.54 -3.41
N TYR A 595 4.81 5.95 -2.21
CA TYR A 595 3.85 7.03 -2.00
C TYR A 595 4.18 7.80 -0.71
N ARG A 596 4.00 9.13 -0.71
CA ARG A 596 4.05 9.97 0.50
C ARG A 596 2.64 10.36 0.92
N LEU A 597 2.24 9.98 2.13
CA LEU A 597 0.94 10.40 2.67
C LEU A 597 0.94 11.91 2.90
N THR A 598 0.02 12.62 2.25
CA THR A 598 -0.06 14.08 2.34
C THR A 598 -1.07 14.53 3.40
N ILE A 599 -0.95 15.77 3.87
CA ILE A 599 -1.94 16.37 4.76
C ILE A 599 -3.34 16.45 4.13
N ASN A 600 -3.40 16.57 2.81
CA ASN A 600 -4.66 16.58 2.08
C ASN A 600 -5.33 15.20 2.13
N ASP A 601 -4.57 14.11 1.96
CA ASP A 601 -5.11 12.75 2.08
C ASP A 601 -5.72 12.50 3.46
N VAL A 602 -5.04 12.97 4.52
CA VAL A 602 -5.51 12.87 5.90
C VAL A 602 -6.82 13.64 6.08
N LEU A 603 -6.85 14.93 5.72
CA LEU A 603 -8.01 15.80 5.99
C LEU A 603 -9.15 15.69 4.97
N GLU A 604 -8.92 15.01 3.85
CA GLU A 604 -9.95 14.59 2.89
C GLU A 604 -10.51 13.20 3.22
N ASN A 605 -10.13 12.62 4.36
CA ASN A 605 -10.61 11.31 4.80
C ASN A 605 -10.41 10.23 3.72
N ARG A 606 -9.26 10.26 3.04
CA ARG A 606 -9.08 9.48 1.81
C ARG A 606 -9.00 7.99 2.13
N TYR A 607 -9.82 7.20 1.44
CA TYR A 607 -9.62 5.76 1.30
C TYR A 607 -8.85 5.49 0.02
N PHE A 608 -7.78 4.72 0.12
CA PHE A 608 -7.00 4.26 -1.03
C PHE A 608 -7.38 2.82 -1.36
N GLU A 609 -7.35 2.46 -2.65
CA GLU A 609 -7.58 1.08 -3.05
C GLU A 609 -6.56 0.12 -2.43
N ASP A 610 -5.35 0.61 -2.12
CA ASP A 610 -4.24 -0.09 -1.46
C ASP A 610 -4.13 0.18 0.05
N THR A 611 -5.20 0.62 0.73
CA THR A 611 -5.22 0.85 2.19
C THR A 611 -4.91 -0.43 2.99
N ILE A 612 -4.03 -0.34 3.99
CA ILE A 612 -3.67 -1.45 4.90
C ILE A 612 -3.91 -1.15 6.39
N ALA A 613 -4.08 0.12 6.76
CA ALA A 613 -4.37 0.56 8.13
C ALA A 613 -5.20 1.84 8.11
N PHE A 614 -5.75 2.23 9.26
CA PHE A 614 -6.53 3.45 9.41
C PHE A 614 -6.00 4.35 10.52
N GLY A 615 -6.15 5.65 10.33
CA GLY A 615 -5.97 6.67 11.36
C GLY A 615 -7.15 7.65 11.39
N SER A 616 -7.30 8.37 12.49
CA SER A 616 -8.28 9.45 12.68
C SER A 616 -7.86 10.47 13.76
N TYR A 617 -6.64 10.38 14.30
CA TYR A 617 -6.17 11.33 15.30
C TYR A 617 -6.13 12.76 14.73
N PRO A 618 -6.50 13.80 15.50
CA PRO A 618 -6.30 15.19 15.08
C PRO A 618 -4.85 15.44 14.65
N VAL A 619 -4.66 16.25 13.61
CA VAL A 619 -3.31 16.53 13.10
C VAL A 619 -2.61 17.50 14.06
N ASP A 620 -1.91 16.95 15.05
CA ASP A 620 -1.25 17.69 16.12
C ASP A 620 0.22 17.98 15.77
N ILE A 621 0.48 19.26 15.47
CA ILE A 621 1.83 19.78 15.21
C ILE A 621 2.30 20.51 16.46
N GLN A 622 3.34 19.96 17.08
CA GLN A 622 3.87 20.47 18.33
C GLN A 622 4.77 21.69 18.10
N PRO A 623 4.96 22.52 19.14
CA PRO A 623 5.84 23.67 19.09
C PRO A 623 7.20 23.41 18.45
N THR A 624 7.69 24.35 17.66
CA THR A 624 9.04 24.32 17.05
C THR A 624 10.01 25.31 17.69
N SER A 625 9.51 26.26 18.49
CA SER A 625 10.29 27.23 19.25
C SER A 625 9.59 27.63 20.56
N PRO A 626 10.30 28.26 21.53
CA PRO A 626 9.68 28.69 22.78
C PRO A 626 8.53 29.69 22.62
N GLN A 627 8.47 30.42 21.49
CA GLN A 627 7.41 31.38 21.16
C GLN A 627 6.23 30.73 20.41
N ASP A 628 6.42 29.51 19.90
CA ASP A 628 5.41 28.72 19.21
C ASP A 628 4.65 27.84 20.22
N TYR A 629 3.33 27.77 20.11
CA TYR A 629 2.47 26.97 20.98
C TYR A 629 1.92 25.71 20.30
N GLY A 630 2.34 25.44 19.06
CA GLY A 630 1.84 24.34 18.27
C GLY A 630 0.44 24.62 17.73
N MET A 631 -0.09 23.69 16.95
CA MET A 631 -1.41 23.81 16.34
C MET A 631 -2.00 22.45 15.98
N VAL A 632 -3.33 22.40 15.98
CA VAL A 632 -4.07 21.35 15.28
C VAL A 632 -4.39 21.85 13.88
N VAL A 633 -3.85 21.18 12.86
CA VAL A 633 -4.04 21.56 11.46
C VAL A 633 -5.47 21.25 11.00
N GLY A 634 -6.01 20.12 11.47
CA GLY A 634 -7.37 19.68 11.20
C GLY A 634 -7.70 18.40 11.98
N ASN A 635 -8.95 17.97 11.93
CA ASN A 635 -9.45 16.81 12.66
C ASN A 635 -10.14 15.84 11.69
N PRO A 636 -9.44 14.81 11.18
CA PRO A 636 -10.02 13.86 10.23
C PRO A 636 -11.06 12.95 10.93
N ALA A 637 -12.06 12.50 10.18
CA ALA A 637 -13.00 11.48 10.64
C ALA A 637 -12.34 10.09 10.63
N LYS A 638 -11.70 9.74 9.51
CA LYS A 638 -10.93 8.52 9.28
C LYS A 638 -10.21 8.62 7.94
N TYR A 639 -8.96 8.17 7.86
CA TYR A 639 -8.19 8.10 6.61
C TYR A 639 -7.45 6.76 6.51
N GLY A 640 -7.14 6.34 5.29
CA GLY A 640 -6.38 5.13 5.00
C GLY A 640 -4.87 5.39 4.91
N ILE A 641 -4.08 4.43 5.40
CA ILE A 641 -2.65 4.33 5.12
C ILE A 641 -2.47 3.39 3.92
N PRO A 642 -2.03 3.87 2.74
CA PRO A 642 -1.78 3.01 1.60
C PRO A 642 -0.51 2.16 1.81
N PHE A 643 -0.50 0.93 1.29
CA PHE A 643 0.63 0.01 1.41
C PHE A 643 1.95 0.62 0.89
N ARG A 644 1.85 1.43 -0.18
CA ARG A 644 2.99 2.16 -0.77
C ARG A 644 3.69 3.13 0.18
N CYS A 645 3.06 3.54 1.29
CA CYS A 645 3.75 4.33 2.32
C CYS A 645 4.79 3.52 3.11
N LEU A 646 4.68 2.19 3.12
CA LEU A 646 5.61 1.31 3.83
C LEU A 646 6.75 0.84 2.93
N VAL A 647 6.62 0.98 1.61
CA VAL A 647 7.58 0.48 0.61
C VAL A 647 8.59 1.58 0.28
N PRO A 648 9.82 1.53 0.79
CA PRO A 648 10.85 2.52 0.52
C PRO A 648 11.31 2.46 -0.94
N LEU A 649 11.76 3.60 -1.48
CA LEU A 649 12.48 3.58 -2.75
C LEU A 649 13.82 2.84 -2.62
N LYS A 650 14.25 2.22 -3.71
CA LYS A 650 15.57 1.56 -3.94
C LYS A 650 15.78 0.18 -3.33
N VAL A 651 15.14 -0.19 -2.22
CA VAL A 651 15.39 -1.47 -1.53
C VAL A 651 14.18 -2.40 -1.65
N ASP A 652 14.36 -3.58 -2.24
CA ASP A 652 13.27 -4.44 -2.71
C ASP A 652 12.58 -5.27 -1.63
N ASN A 653 13.33 -5.67 -0.60
CA ASN A 653 12.91 -6.58 0.45
C ASN A 653 12.83 -5.90 1.83
N LEU A 654 12.68 -4.57 1.84
CA LEU A 654 12.53 -3.76 3.03
C LEU A 654 11.13 -3.14 3.10
N LEU A 655 10.52 -3.14 4.28
CA LEU A 655 9.42 -2.23 4.63
C LEU A 655 9.83 -1.33 5.79
N VAL A 656 9.31 -0.11 5.83
CA VAL A 656 9.50 0.83 6.94
C VAL A 656 8.16 1.13 7.59
N VAL A 657 8.09 0.98 8.91
CA VAL A 657 6.87 1.21 9.70
C VAL A 657 7.10 2.26 10.79
N GLY A 658 6.02 2.63 11.50
CA GLY A 658 6.10 3.58 12.60
C GLY A 658 6.22 5.04 12.15
N ARG A 659 6.74 5.88 13.04
CA ARG A 659 6.80 7.34 12.82
C ARG A 659 7.70 7.78 11.66
N ALA A 660 8.61 6.91 11.21
CA ALA A 660 9.57 7.20 10.14
C ALA A 660 9.10 6.74 8.74
N ALA A 661 7.94 6.08 8.64
CA ALA A 661 7.32 5.70 7.38
C ALA A 661 7.04 6.91 6.47
N SER A 662 6.66 6.64 5.21
CA SER A 662 6.59 7.64 4.13
C SER A 662 5.39 8.60 4.27
N PHE A 663 5.52 9.56 5.18
CA PHE A 663 4.54 10.59 5.48
C PHE A 663 5.15 11.99 5.28
N ASP A 664 4.39 12.93 4.75
CA ASP A 664 4.73 14.36 4.84
C ASP A 664 4.71 14.81 6.31
N SER A 665 5.50 15.82 6.66
CA SER A 665 5.68 16.25 8.07
C SER A 665 4.36 16.63 8.73
N LEU A 666 3.49 17.32 7.98
CA LEU A 666 2.15 17.66 8.46
C LEU A 666 1.25 16.44 8.63
N ALA A 667 1.30 15.47 7.70
CA ALA A 667 0.51 14.25 7.81
C ALA A 667 0.96 13.37 8.98
N ALA A 668 2.27 13.34 9.23
CA ALA A 668 2.86 12.63 10.36
C ALA A 668 2.31 13.11 11.71
N GLY A 669 1.85 14.37 11.82
CA GLY A 669 1.14 14.90 13.00
C GLY A 669 -0.07 14.05 13.45
N SER A 670 -0.64 13.24 12.55
CA SER A 670 -1.69 12.25 12.86
C SER A 670 -1.21 10.80 12.66
N ALA A 671 -0.51 10.53 11.55
CA ALA A 671 -0.18 9.16 11.13
C ALA A 671 0.89 8.48 12.01
N ARG A 672 1.67 9.24 12.78
CA ARG A 672 2.71 8.69 13.67
C ARG A 672 2.19 8.06 14.96
N THR A 673 0.88 8.13 15.22
CA THR A 673 0.31 7.64 16.48
C THR A 673 0.44 6.12 16.60
N ILE A 674 0.63 5.64 17.84
CA ILE A 674 0.88 4.21 18.12
C ILE A 674 -0.21 3.29 17.53
N PRO A 675 -1.52 3.59 17.59
CA PRO A 675 -2.51 2.75 16.95
C PRO A 675 -2.28 2.59 15.44
N VAL A 676 -1.99 3.69 14.73
CA VAL A 676 -1.70 3.66 13.29
C VAL A 676 -0.42 2.88 13.01
N GLY A 677 0.63 3.12 13.79
CA GLY A 677 1.91 2.39 13.71
C GLY A 677 1.74 0.88 13.90
N MET A 678 1.00 0.44 14.92
CA MET A 678 0.74 -0.98 15.15
C MET A 678 -0.09 -1.61 14.03
N GLY A 679 -1.08 -0.91 13.48
CA GLY A 679 -1.85 -1.38 12.33
C GLY A 679 -0.98 -1.52 11.06
N ALA A 680 -0.07 -0.57 10.82
CA ALA A 680 0.90 -0.64 9.74
C ALA A 680 1.93 -1.76 9.95
N GLY A 681 2.38 -1.97 11.20
CA GLY A 681 3.25 -3.08 11.59
C GLY A 681 2.62 -4.44 11.30
N GLU A 682 1.38 -4.66 11.77
CA GLU A 682 0.62 -5.87 11.46
C GLU A 682 0.52 -6.11 9.94
N ALA A 683 0.20 -5.06 9.17
CA ALA A 683 0.18 -5.13 7.70
C ALA A 683 1.53 -5.52 7.10
N ALA A 684 2.64 -5.00 7.61
CA ALA A 684 3.98 -5.35 7.15
C ALA A 684 4.32 -6.82 7.41
N GLY A 685 3.91 -7.37 8.56
CA GLY A 685 4.08 -8.80 8.87
C GLY A 685 3.28 -9.71 7.92
N VAL A 686 2.03 -9.34 7.61
CA VAL A 686 1.22 -10.03 6.59
C VAL A 686 1.84 -9.93 5.20
N ALA A 687 2.33 -8.75 4.83
CA ALA A 687 2.97 -8.51 3.54
C ALA A 687 4.25 -9.35 3.37
N ALA A 688 5.07 -9.49 4.41
CA ALA A 688 6.26 -10.34 4.38
C ALA A 688 5.90 -11.80 4.10
N ARG A 689 4.84 -12.32 4.74
CA ARG A 689 4.33 -13.66 4.44
C ARG A 689 3.86 -13.78 3.00
N TYR A 690 3.06 -12.83 2.55
CA TYR A 690 2.51 -12.83 1.19
C TYR A 690 3.62 -12.75 0.13
N SER A 691 4.63 -11.91 0.36
CA SER A 691 5.82 -11.77 -0.47
C SER A 691 6.55 -13.09 -0.66
N LEU A 692 6.86 -13.80 0.44
CA LEU A 692 7.51 -15.11 0.40
C LEU A 692 6.66 -16.18 -0.29
N ASP A 693 5.35 -16.17 -0.06
CA ASP A 693 4.42 -17.13 -0.68
C ASP A 693 4.30 -16.99 -2.20
N ASN A 694 4.53 -15.79 -2.72
CA ASN A 694 4.35 -15.48 -4.13
C ASN A 694 5.68 -15.15 -4.83
N ASN A 695 6.80 -15.22 -4.13
CA ASN A 695 8.12 -14.83 -4.61
C ASN A 695 8.14 -13.42 -5.25
N LEU A 696 7.57 -12.45 -4.55
CA LEU A 696 7.45 -11.06 -4.99
C LEU A 696 8.21 -10.12 -4.07
N THR A 697 8.86 -9.10 -4.62
CA THR A 697 9.38 -7.96 -3.86
C THR A 697 8.23 -7.09 -3.33
N PHE A 698 8.50 -6.26 -2.32
CA PHE A 698 7.49 -5.33 -1.83
C PHE A 698 7.11 -4.27 -2.86
N ARG A 699 8.03 -3.90 -3.75
CA ARG A 699 7.76 -3.00 -4.89
C ARG A 699 6.84 -3.62 -5.93
N GLU A 700 7.02 -4.90 -6.27
CA GLU A 700 6.09 -5.62 -7.16
C GLU A 700 4.69 -5.74 -6.55
N ILE A 701 4.60 -5.99 -5.25
CA ILE A 701 3.32 -5.98 -4.52
C ILE A 701 2.66 -4.59 -4.59
N ALA A 702 3.43 -3.53 -4.34
CA ALA A 702 2.93 -2.15 -4.42
C ALA A 702 2.51 -1.74 -5.84
N GLY A 703 3.18 -2.27 -6.87
CA GLY A 703 2.91 -2.00 -8.27
C GLY A 703 1.62 -2.63 -8.80
N ASN A 704 1.04 -3.60 -8.09
CA ASN A 704 -0.20 -4.26 -8.50
C ASN A 704 -1.20 -4.38 -7.34
N ILE A 705 -2.30 -3.65 -7.48
CA ILE A 705 -3.35 -3.55 -6.46
C ILE A 705 -3.94 -4.89 -6.03
N TYR A 706 -3.93 -5.89 -6.92
CA TYR A 706 -4.43 -7.23 -6.61
C TYR A 706 -3.70 -7.85 -5.42
N HIS A 707 -2.37 -7.70 -5.35
CA HIS A 707 -1.56 -8.24 -4.27
C HIS A 707 -1.91 -7.58 -2.93
N VAL A 708 -2.11 -6.25 -2.94
CA VAL A 708 -2.51 -5.51 -1.74
C VAL A 708 -3.92 -5.89 -1.28
N ILE A 709 -4.85 -6.18 -2.19
CA ILE A 709 -6.17 -6.72 -1.84
C ILE A 709 -6.04 -8.07 -1.13
N LYS A 710 -5.14 -8.95 -1.56
CA LYS A 710 -4.89 -10.24 -0.89
C LYS A 710 -4.24 -10.08 0.49
N ILE A 711 -3.31 -9.14 0.63
CA ILE A 711 -2.78 -8.76 1.94
C ILE A 711 -3.91 -8.26 2.85
N ARG A 712 -4.82 -7.43 2.34
CA ARG A 712 -5.99 -6.96 3.09
C ARG A 712 -6.93 -8.08 3.51
N GLU A 713 -7.19 -9.06 2.64
CA GLU A 713 -7.97 -10.26 3.00
C GLU A 713 -7.31 -11.04 4.14
N MET A 714 -5.98 -11.19 4.11
CA MET A 714 -5.22 -11.85 5.19
C MET A 714 -5.27 -11.04 6.49
N LEU A 715 -5.12 -9.71 6.43
CA LEU A 715 -5.29 -8.81 7.58
C LEU A 715 -6.69 -8.93 8.19
N ASN A 716 -7.73 -8.96 7.37
CA ASN A 716 -9.10 -9.10 7.84
C ASN A 716 -9.35 -10.44 8.52
N LYS A 717 -8.69 -11.53 8.08
CA LYS A 717 -8.70 -12.82 8.78
C LYS A 717 -8.02 -12.78 10.15
N GLN A 718 -7.05 -11.87 10.35
CA GLN A 718 -6.44 -11.59 11.66
C GLN A 718 -7.23 -10.57 12.50
N GLY A 719 -8.36 -10.07 12.00
CA GLY A 719 -9.20 -9.10 12.70
C GLY A 719 -8.87 -7.63 12.45
N GLY A 720 -8.08 -7.32 11.42
CA GLY A 720 -7.69 -5.95 11.07
C GLY A 720 -8.85 -5.04 10.63
N GLY A 721 -9.94 -5.60 10.08
CA GLY A 721 -11.18 -4.87 9.75
C GLY A 721 -11.02 -3.71 8.76
N ILE A 722 -10.17 -3.90 7.75
CA ILE A 722 -9.88 -2.96 6.68
C ILE A 722 -10.95 -3.07 5.60
N TYR A 723 -11.94 -2.19 5.67
CA TYR A 723 -13.05 -2.09 4.71
C TYR A 723 -13.15 -0.67 4.13
N PRO A 724 -13.59 -0.52 2.86
CA PRO A 724 -13.85 0.79 2.27
C PRO A 724 -14.78 1.64 3.13
N PHE A 725 -14.56 2.95 3.11
CA PHE A 725 -15.39 3.94 3.78
C PHE A 725 -15.41 5.23 2.95
N SER A 726 -16.35 6.12 3.29
CA SER A 726 -16.41 7.46 2.71
C SER A 726 -16.95 8.43 3.76
N TYR A 727 -16.33 9.60 3.88
CA TYR A 727 -16.79 10.69 4.74
C TYR A 727 -16.83 11.99 3.94
N ASN A 728 -17.72 12.90 4.35
CA ASN A 728 -17.79 14.22 3.75
C ASN A 728 -16.52 15.01 4.06
N VAL A 729 -16.05 15.75 3.07
CA VAL A 729 -14.88 16.63 3.22
C VAL A 729 -15.35 18.06 3.45
N PRO A 730 -14.96 18.70 4.57
CA PRO A 730 -15.36 20.07 4.86
C PRO A 730 -14.94 21.05 3.75
N ASN A 731 -15.87 21.89 3.32
CA ASN A 731 -15.70 22.92 2.29
C ASN A 731 -15.37 22.40 0.87
N GLN A 732 -15.48 21.10 0.60
CA GLN A 732 -15.10 20.51 -0.70
C GLN A 732 -15.84 21.14 -1.89
N ASP A 733 -17.11 21.49 -1.71
CA ASP A 733 -17.95 22.10 -2.76
C ASP A 733 -17.73 23.61 -2.92
N HIS A 734 -16.97 24.23 -2.01
CA HIS A 734 -16.71 25.67 -2.08
C HIS A 734 -15.66 25.98 -3.17
N TRP A 735 -15.91 27.03 -3.97
CA TRP A 735 -15.05 27.39 -5.11
C TRP A 735 -13.58 27.66 -4.72
N SER A 736 -13.34 28.07 -3.48
CA SER A 736 -11.99 28.36 -2.98
C SER A 736 -11.26 27.11 -2.46
N TYR A 737 -11.90 25.94 -2.44
CA TYR A 737 -11.32 24.71 -1.87
C TYR A 737 -9.97 24.31 -2.47
N PRO A 738 -9.73 24.38 -3.81
CA PRO A 738 -8.43 24.07 -4.38
C PRO A 738 -7.29 24.90 -3.79
N TYR A 739 -7.54 26.18 -3.49
CA TYR A 739 -6.56 27.08 -2.88
C TYR A 739 -6.32 26.75 -1.40
N ILE A 740 -7.37 26.31 -0.69
CA ILE A 740 -7.24 25.80 0.68
C ILE A 740 -6.30 24.60 0.69
N ARG A 741 -6.52 23.63 -0.21
CA ARG A 741 -5.66 22.43 -0.32
C ARG A 741 -4.19 22.82 -0.56
N ARG A 742 -3.92 23.80 -1.43
CA ARG A 742 -2.57 24.26 -1.76
C ARG A 742 -1.87 24.95 -0.59
N LEU A 743 -2.55 25.89 0.08
CA LEU A 743 -1.99 26.61 1.23
C LEU A 743 -1.80 25.70 2.44
N ARG A 744 -2.76 24.79 2.68
CA ARG A 744 -2.70 23.79 3.75
C ARG A 744 -1.53 22.82 3.58
N ALA A 745 -1.30 22.35 2.35
CA ALA A 745 -0.16 21.49 2.02
C ALA A 745 1.20 22.11 2.38
N ARG A 746 1.29 23.44 2.41
CA ARG A 746 2.49 24.20 2.79
C ARG A 746 2.50 24.64 4.26
N GLY A 747 1.51 24.22 5.05
CA GLY A 747 1.38 24.58 6.47
C GLY A 747 1.03 26.06 6.72
N LEU A 748 0.40 26.73 5.76
CA LEU A 748 0.13 28.18 5.82
C LEU A 748 -1.24 28.52 6.41
N ILE A 749 -2.17 27.58 6.34
CA ILE A 749 -3.52 27.71 6.91
C ILE A 749 -3.93 26.38 7.55
N TYR A 750 -4.89 26.45 8.47
CA TYR A 750 -5.38 25.30 9.22
C TYR A 750 -6.86 25.49 9.58
N GLY A 751 -7.58 24.37 9.67
CA GLY A 751 -8.99 24.33 10.01
C GLY A 751 -9.28 24.05 11.48
N ARG A 752 -8.27 23.77 12.33
CA ARG A 752 -8.44 23.44 13.76
C ARG A 752 -9.34 22.21 13.97
N TYR A 753 -9.82 22.03 15.20
CA TYR A 753 -10.64 20.86 15.58
C TYR A 753 -11.99 20.78 14.86
N ASP A 754 -12.55 21.90 14.41
CA ASP A 754 -13.83 22.00 13.70
C ASP A 754 -13.68 21.98 12.17
N ASN A 755 -12.46 21.92 11.65
CA ASN A 755 -12.12 21.99 10.23
C ASN A 755 -12.70 23.24 9.52
N ASN A 756 -12.84 24.35 10.26
CA ASN A 756 -13.44 25.58 9.74
C ASN A 756 -12.36 26.53 9.19
N TYR A 757 -12.48 26.85 7.90
CA TYR A 757 -11.61 27.79 7.18
C TYR A 757 -12.28 29.16 6.96
N PHE A 758 -13.49 29.38 7.50
CA PHE A 758 -14.22 30.65 7.48
C PHE A 758 -14.44 31.21 6.06
N VAL A 759 -14.56 30.35 5.03
CA VAL A 759 -14.44 30.72 3.61
C VAL A 759 -15.41 31.80 3.13
N ASP A 760 -16.60 31.87 3.72
CA ASP A 760 -17.64 32.86 3.43
C ASP A 760 -17.58 34.09 4.34
N GLU A 761 -16.76 34.06 5.39
CA GLU A 761 -16.66 35.18 6.32
C GLU A 761 -15.70 36.25 5.81
N GLN A 762 -16.04 37.51 6.07
CA GLN A 762 -15.15 38.63 5.79
C GLN A 762 -13.97 38.63 6.78
N ILE A 763 -12.75 38.68 6.24
CA ILE A 763 -11.51 38.61 7.03
C ILE A 763 -11.29 39.89 7.87
N PRO A 764 -10.95 39.77 9.16
CA PRO A 764 -10.42 40.88 9.96
C PRO A 764 -9.05 41.38 9.48
N ASN A 765 -8.77 42.68 9.57
CA ASN A 765 -7.50 43.25 9.09
C ASN A 765 -6.26 42.69 9.83
N ASP A 766 -6.38 42.36 11.12
CA ASP A 766 -5.31 41.70 11.88
C ASP A 766 -5.01 40.30 11.32
N LYS A 767 -6.05 39.52 11.04
CA LYS A 767 -5.90 38.17 10.43
C LYS A 767 -5.37 38.20 9.01
N LEU A 768 -5.75 39.23 8.24
CA LEU A 768 -5.17 39.46 6.93
C LEU A 768 -3.66 39.71 7.03
N SER A 769 -3.24 40.63 7.91
CA SER A 769 -1.81 40.90 8.13
C SER A 769 -1.05 39.65 8.58
N ASP A 770 -1.57 38.88 9.54
CA ASP A 770 -0.95 37.63 10.01
C ASP A 770 -0.76 36.62 8.87
N LEU A 771 -1.80 36.42 8.07
CA LEU A 771 -1.78 35.48 6.95
C LEU A 771 -0.81 35.94 5.84
N MET A 772 -0.83 37.22 5.47
CA MET A 772 0.10 37.76 4.48
C MET A 772 1.55 37.61 4.93
N ASN A 773 1.88 37.95 6.18
CA ASN A 773 3.22 37.73 6.72
C ASN A 773 3.64 36.25 6.68
N THR A 774 2.71 35.36 7.01
CA THR A 774 2.95 33.90 6.97
C THR A 774 3.27 33.45 5.54
N VAL A 775 2.48 33.86 4.55
CA VAL A 775 2.68 33.49 3.14
C VAL A 775 3.96 34.12 2.57
N PHE A 776 4.16 35.43 2.76
CA PHE A 776 5.34 36.13 2.22
C PHE A 776 6.64 35.69 2.85
N SER A 777 6.63 35.25 4.10
CA SER A 777 7.81 34.61 4.71
C SER A 777 8.27 33.34 3.98
N ARG A 778 7.42 32.72 3.15
CA ARG A 778 7.80 31.59 2.31
C ARG A 778 8.34 31.97 0.95
N ILE A 779 8.00 33.17 0.48
CA ILE A 779 8.48 33.72 -0.79
C ILE A 779 9.84 34.37 -0.59
N ASP A 780 9.99 35.17 0.47
CA ASP A 780 11.23 35.87 0.80
C ASP A 780 11.47 35.84 2.32
N ASN A 781 12.59 35.24 2.72
CA ASN A 781 13.01 35.17 4.11
C ASN A 781 13.33 36.57 4.70
N ASN A 782 13.59 37.58 3.87
CA ASN A 782 13.84 38.97 4.26
C ASN A 782 12.64 39.89 4.03
N HIS A 783 11.44 39.32 3.82
CA HIS A 783 10.24 40.11 3.56
C HIS A 783 9.99 41.14 4.69
N SER A 784 9.57 42.34 4.31
CA SER A 784 9.22 43.37 5.30
C SER A 784 7.92 43.01 6.02
N TYR A 785 7.96 42.99 7.36
CA TYR A 785 6.78 42.74 8.19
C TYR A 785 5.64 43.71 7.85
N ILE A 786 4.47 43.15 7.62
CA ILE A 786 3.24 43.87 7.29
C ILE A 786 2.48 44.15 8.60
N PRO A 787 2.52 45.38 9.14
CA PRO A 787 1.85 45.69 10.40
C PRO A 787 0.34 45.76 10.22
N ASN A 788 -0.39 45.41 11.27
CA ASN A 788 -1.80 45.75 11.34
C ASN A 788 -1.96 47.28 11.47
N TYR A 789 -2.53 47.90 10.44
CA TYR A 789 -2.64 49.35 10.33
C TYR A 789 -4.06 49.87 10.60
N LYS A 790 -5.07 48.99 10.75
CA LYS A 790 -6.47 49.39 10.85
C LYS A 790 -7.33 48.35 11.59
N LYS A 791 -8.12 48.79 12.57
CA LYS A 791 -9.14 47.93 13.22
C LYS A 791 -10.33 47.71 12.30
N GLY A 792 -10.99 46.57 12.44
CA GLY A 792 -12.17 46.19 11.67
C GLY A 792 -11.85 45.19 10.56
N LYS A 793 -12.80 45.00 9.64
CA LYS A 793 -12.71 44.01 8.58
C LYS A 793 -12.09 44.59 7.31
N ALA A 794 -11.40 43.75 6.54
CA ALA A 794 -10.67 44.17 5.35
C ALA A 794 -11.63 44.53 4.19
N THR A 795 -11.24 45.52 3.41
CA THR A 795 -11.83 45.85 2.10
C THR A 795 -10.86 45.48 0.98
N THR A 796 -11.33 45.41 -0.27
CA THR A 796 -10.45 45.21 -1.44
C THR A 796 -9.37 46.27 -1.50
N ARG A 797 -9.69 47.53 -1.17
CA ARG A 797 -8.69 48.61 -1.10
C ARG A 797 -7.62 48.35 -0.04
N ASP A 798 -8.02 47.84 1.12
CA ASP A 798 -7.12 47.50 2.21
C ASP A 798 -6.13 46.38 1.79
N VAL A 799 -6.63 45.33 1.13
CA VAL A 799 -5.81 44.23 0.59
C VAL A 799 -4.81 44.73 -0.46
N MET A 800 -5.29 45.46 -1.47
CA MET A 800 -4.44 45.96 -2.56
C MET A 800 -3.40 46.95 -2.07
N THR A 801 -3.72 47.76 -1.06
CA THR A 801 -2.76 48.69 -0.42
C THR A 801 -1.64 47.93 0.27
N LEU A 802 -1.96 46.86 1.01
CA LEU A 802 -0.96 46.04 1.67
C LEU A 802 -0.07 45.32 0.66
N LEU A 803 -0.66 44.69 -0.35
CA LEU A 803 0.08 44.00 -1.42
C LEU A 803 1.00 44.97 -2.17
N SER A 804 0.48 46.13 -2.57
CA SER A 804 1.27 47.13 -3.31
C SER A 804 2.48 47.62 -2.51
N ARG A 805 2.28 47.87 -1.21
CA ARG A 805 3.37 48.26 -0.31
C ARG A 805 4.42 47.17 -0.19
N HIS A 806 3.97 45.92 -0.08
CA HIS A 806 4.85 44.78 0.07
C HIS A 806 5.67 44.51 -1.19
N LEU A 807 5.00 44.47 -2.35
CA LEU A 807 5.60 44.14 -3.64
C LEU A 807 6.34 45.33 -4.28
N GLY A 808 6.34 46.51 -3.65
CA GLY A 808 7.06 47.69 -4.12
C GLY A 808 6.52 48.32 -5.40
N ALA A 809 5.30 47.97 -5.82
CA ALA A 809 4.65 48.50 -7.02
C ALA A 809 3.15 48.68 -6.80
N ALA A 810 2.53 49.61 -7.54
CA ALA A 810 1.09 49.85 -7.42
C ALA A 810 0.30 48.74 -8.13
N TYR A 811 -0.39 47.92 -7.35
CA TYR A 811 -1.25 46.84 -7.83
C TYR A 811 -2.73 47.11 -7.55
N ASN A 812 -3.56 46.82 -8.55
CA ASN A 812 -4.98 46.54 -8.44
C ASN A 812 -5.26 45.13 -9.01
N ILE A 813 -6.51 44.68 -8.94
CA ILE A 813 -6.85 43.31 -9.38
C ILE A 813 -6.56 43.06 -10.86
N ASP A 814 -6.80 44.04 -11.74
CA ASP A 814 -6.52 43.93 -13.18
C ASP A 814 -5.02 43.80 -13.43
N SER A 815 -4.19 44.63 -12.79
CA SER A 815 -2.73 44.57 -12.94
C SER A 815 -2.11 43.27 -12.40
N LEU A 816 -2.71 42.66 -11.37
CA LEU A 816 -2.28 41.35 -10.88
C LEU A 816 -2.59 40.25 -11.91
N TYR A 817 -3.76 40.33 -12.55
CA TYR A 817 -4.14 39.39 -13.60
C TYR A 817 -3.29 39.58 -14.85
N ASP A 818 -3.12 40.81 -15.33
CA ASP A 818 -2.31 41.15 -16.51
C ASP A 818 -0.83 40.75 -16.36
N SER A 819 -0.30 40.80 -15.13
CA SER A 819 1.07 40.35 -14.83
C SER A 819 1.22 38.82 -14.67
N GLY A 820 0.11 38.09 -14.74
CA GLY A 820 0.04 36.64 -14.55
C GLY A 820 0.17 36.19 -13.09
N MET A 821 0.12 37.11 -12.11
CA MET A 821 0.23 36.77 -10.68
C MET A 821 -1.02 36.08 -10.12
N ILE A 822 -2.17 36.24 -10.77
CA ILE A 822 -3.42 35.57 -10.41
C ILE A 822 -4.09 34.93 -11.61
N GLY A 823 -4.79 33.81 -11.39
CA GLY A 823 -5.51 33.10 -12.44
C GLY A 823 -6.93 33.61 -12.71
N ASP A 824 -7.56 33.09 -13.76
CA ASP A 824 -8.91 33.48 -14.21
C ASP A 824 -9.97 33.36 -13.11
N ILE A 825 -9.95 32.27 -12.33
CA ILE A 825 -10.94 32.03 -11.28
C ILE A 825 -10.82 33.11 -10.20
N THR A 826 -9.61 33.37 -9.73
CA THR A 826 -9.33 34.40 -8.72
C THR A 826 -9.73 35.77 -9.22
N TYR A 827 -9.36 36.14 -10.45
CA TYR A 827 -9.75 37.40 -11.08
C TYR A 827 -11.27 37.56 -11.17
N ASN A 828 -11.97 36.58 -11.75
CA ASN A 828 -13.41 36.65 -11.96
C ASN A 828 -14.21 36.68 -10.66
N ARG A 829 -13.73 35.99 -9.61
CA ARG A 829 -14.36 36.02 -8.28
C ARG A 829 -14.09 37.33 -7.54
N TRP A 830 -12.96 37.97 -7.81
CA TRP A 830 -12.57 39.22 -7.16
C TRP A 830 -13.11 40.47 -7.88
N ASN A 831 -13.31 40.41 -9.20
CA ASN A 831 -13.72 41.56 -9.97
C ASN A 831 -15.07 42.13 -9.46
N GLY A 832 -15.07 43.43 -9.13
CA GLY A 832 -16.25 44.15 -8.63
C GLY A 832 -16.59 43.92 -7.15
N ILE A 833 -15.81 43.16 -6.38
CA ILE A 833 -16.07 43.00 -4.93
C ILE A 833 -15.38 44.10 -4.11
N GLU A 834 -16.12 44.72 -3.19
CA GLU A 834 -15.54 45.67 -2.22
C GLU A 834 -15.10 44.99 -0.91
N VAL A 835 -15.73 43.85 -0.59
CA VAL A 835 -15.62 43.15 0.70
C VAL A 835 -15.17 41.71 0.47
N PRO A 836 -13.85 41.42 0.58
CA PRO A 836 -13.34 40.07 0.38
C PRO A 836 -13.61 39.16 1.58
N THR A 837 -13.92 37.91 1.29
CA THR A 837 -14.01 36.81 2.27
C THR A 837 -12.67 36.08 2.42
N TYR A 838 -12.52 35.20 3.40
CA TYR A 838 -11.34 34.32 3.48
C TYR A 838 -11.11 33.53 2.18
N GLY A 839 -12.17 33.03 1.54
CA GLY A 839 -12.06 32.31 0.26
C GLY A 839 -11.41 33.13 -0.84
N HIS A 840 -11.74 34.43 -0.92
CA HIS A 840 -11.07 35.36 -1.83
C HIS A 840 -9.58 35.51 -1.50
N ILE A 841 -9.26 35.73 -0.23
CA ILE A 841 -7.88 35.92 0.24
C ILE A 841 -7.02 34.68 0.01
N TYR A 842 -7.55 33.49 0.28
CA TYR A 842 -6.85 32.24 0.02
C TYR A 842 -6.57 32.05 -1.47
N ALA A 843 -7.51 32.38 -2.34
CA ALA A 843 -7.30 32.31 -3.78
C ALA A 843 -6.18 33.26 -4.24
N LEU A 844 -6.25 34.53 -3.81
CA LEU A 844 -5.26 35.55 -4.12
C LEU A 844 -3.85 35.17 -3.64
N LEU A 845 -3.71 34.78 -2.36
CA LEU A 845 -2.41 34.47 -1.79
C LEU A 845 -1.83 33.16 -2.30
N SER A 846 -2.67 32.16 -2.60
CA SER A 846 -2.21 30.93 -3.22
C SER A 846 -1.67 31.18 -4.62
N ASP A 847 -2.35 31.97 -5.45
CA ASP A 847 -1.88 32.24 -6.81
C ASP A 847 -0.59 33.06 -6.81
N ILE A 848 -0.48 34.07 -5.94
CA ILE A 848 0.75 34.84 -5.78
C ILE A 848 1.89 33.93 -5.35
N LEU A 849 1.67 33.02 -4.41
CA LEU A 849 2.68 32.07 -3.97
C LEU A 849 3.14 31.17 -5.12
N ASP A 850 2.20 30.57 -5.86
CA ASP A 850 2.51 29.72 -7.00
C ASP A 850 3.27 30.51 -8.09
N TYR A 851 2.93 31.78 -8.34
CA TYR A 851 3.65 32.65 -9.29
C TYR A 851 5.12 32.85 -8.92
N TYR A 852 5.43 33.05 -7.63
CA TYR A 852 6.79 33.25 -7.17
C TYR A 852 7.59 31.94 -7.10
N GLU A 853 6.95 30.80 -6.82
CA GLU A 853 7.62 29.48 -6.83
C GLU A 853 7.98 29.02 -8.25
N MET A 854 7.30 29.53 -9.28
CA MET A 854 7.60 29.23 -10.69
C MET A 854 8.75 30.06 -11.28
N LYS A 855 9.23 31.10 -10.59
CA LYS A 855 10.33 31.96 -11.01
C LYS A 855 11.63 31.57 -10.34
#